data_AF-A0A9D6M580-F1
#
_entry.id   AF-A0A9D6M580-F1
#
_cell.length_a   1.000
_cell.length_b   1.000
_cell.length_c   1.000
_cell.angle_alpha   90.00
_cell.angle_beta   90.00
_cell.angle_gamma   90.00
#
_symmetry.space_group_name_H-M   'P 1'
#
loop_
_entity.id
_entity.type
_entity.pdbx_description
1 polymer ?
#
loop_
_entity_poly.entity_id
_entity_poly.type
_entity_poly.pdbx_seq_one_letter_code
_entity_poly.pdbx_strand_id
1 'polypeptide(L)'
;LRPRVNWSQFALGLFAALLGIPFFGLFVATRALGFFRQSGDEYREIPSFNLAMIFGTFSLPLLTPAFFYALNPIWQRLFQQDFLTIAVFADANIILSIVNQPDIVFRVLGLTVAMILFAALLGIWWRARVWLICAALFWIPFILFFTTVLTNGAGFFSGLLGSLGYWLSQQGVARGGQPSYYYLLVQLPLYEFLPYLVGVISIFWYWFKQRTIHLLVVLGWFMWIIAYFFAIRPLLAPAAPTLADQLVPAFIALLILLAFFATYDSENPASLFASFLFTWVVGALIIFSWAGEKMPWLTVHLTMPLAFASGWAIDKLIVADWRDLFRRGAAWLAALIPLALVLLIALATNQPFQGVSIEQLGATNAFVISLVMLVGVGVAIYFISKRFSAPEFLRVTSVMAILLLTALTIRAATLAAFVNPDVAVETIIYAQGSPDVPIAMREIEELSRRLCAQTASGKNQIQCENGTIKVAYDDDSSWPFVWYLRNYRNAQYYGGSPGAPFDAPVVIVGPKNEEAIKPFLGTRYTRRQYKLIWWPLEGYKDLSLDRVWSYLTNPEERSALFTAWFYHRYKESLNAWPYVHNFSFYVRKDVANLLWSYGGTVPNQPVEDEYAKKTIQIPATRALGAQGVGNGQFNFPRNIALDAQGNLYVADSDNARVQKFDANGKFLLAWGTKSPDNVPNPPPGTFTQIWGMAVDKNGNVYVTDTWNHRIQKFDANGKFLKMWGTNGDTRGIANIDPDKFYGPRAIALDAQNNLLITDTGNKRVLKFTADGVPLAQYGGFGSEIGLFQEPVGIAVDAQGNVYVADTWNQRIQ
;
A
#
# COMPACT_ATOMS: atom_id res chain seq x y z
N LEU A 1 -5.99 -9.61 32.53
CA LEU A 1 -6.87 -9.79 31.34
C LEU A 1 -6.03 -10.47 30.26
N ARG A 2 -6.13 -11.80 30.11
CA ARG A 2 -5.33 -12.55 29.14
C ARG A 2 -5.82 -12.19 27.72
N PRO A 3 -4.96 -11.81 26.76
CA PRO A 3 -5.41 -11.64 25.39
C PRO A 3 -5.84 -13.02 24.89
N ARG A 4 -7.14 -13.16 24.57
CA ARG A 4 -7.66 -14.36 23.92
C ARG A 4 -6.91 -14.52 22.60
N VAL A 5 -6.33 -15.70 22.37
CA VAL A 5 -5.78 -16.09 21.07
C VAL A 5 -6.84 -15.79 20.01
N ASN A 6 -6.50 -14.94 19.04
CA ASN A 6 -7.40 -14.66 17.93
C ASN A 6 -7.42 -15.89 17.02
N TRP A 7 -8.36 -16.81 17.27
CA TRP A 7 -8.48 -18.09 16.58
C TRP A 7 -8.60 -17.95 15.06
N SER A 8 -9.10 -16.82 14.56
CA SER A 8 -9.11 -16.51 13.12
C SER A 8 -7.71 -16.38 12.53
N GLN A 9 -6.78 -15.73 13.24
CA GLN A 9 -5.38 -15.59 12.84
C GLN A 9 -4.58 -16.88 13.05
N PHE A 10 -4.87 -17.63 14.12
CA PHE A 10 -4.31 -18.97 14.34
C PHE A 10 -4.69 -19.93 13.20
N ALA A 11 -5.96 -19.91 12.80
CA ALA A 11 -6.46 -20.74 11.72
C ALA A 11 -5.86 -20.32 10.37
N LEU A 12 -5.60 -19.03 10.13
CA LEU A 12 -4.94 -18.51 8.93
C LEU A 12 -3.42 -18.79 8.88
N GLY A 13 -2.72 -18.74 10.03
CA GLY A 13 -1.32 -19.13 10.17
C GLY A 13 -1.12 -20.65 10.04
N LEU A 14 -2.04 -21.43 10.62
CA LEU A 14 -2.14 -22.88 10.39
C LEU A 14 -2.46 -23.16 8.91
N PHE A 15 -3.29 -22.36 8.25
CA PHE A 15 -3.66 -22.48 6.84
C PHE A 15 -2.52 -22.16 5.86
N ALA A 16 -1.69 -21.16 6.17
CA ALA A 16 -0.43 -20.90 5.47
C ALA A 16 0.60 -22.02 5.70
N ALA A 17 0.60 -22.63 6.89
CA ALA A 17 1.29 -23.90 7.16
C ALA A 17 0.69 -25.04 6.30
N LEU A 18 -0.64 -25.11 6.21
CA LEU A 18 -1.38 -26.15 5.50
C LEU A 18 -1.29 -26.03 3.97
N LEU A 19 -0.81 -24.90 3.43
CA LEU A 19 -0.47 -24.74 2.02
C LEU A 19 0.80 -25.52 1.61
N GLY A 20 1.70 -25.82 2.56
CA GLY A 20 2.96 -26.52 2.26
C GLY A 20 3.30 -27.74 3.14
N ILE A 21 2.74 -27.83 4.35
CA ILE A 21 3.05 -28.88 5.34
C ILE A 21 2.24 -30.19 5.16
N PRO A 22 0.97 -30.23 4.72
CA PRO A 22 0.20 -31.47 4.66
C PRO A 22 0.55 -32.30 3.42
N PHE A 23 0.95 -31.66 2.32
CA PHE A 23 1.17 -32.38 1.06
C PHE A 23 2.51 -33.07 0.96
N PHE A 24 3.53 -32.57 1.65
CA PHE A 24 4.81 -33.24 1.74
C PHE A 24 4.93 -34.00 3.06
N GLY A 25 4.55 -33.40 4.20
CA GLY A 25 4.61 -34.05 5.51
C GLY A 25 3.67 -35.24 5.64
N LEU A 26 2.41 -35.14 5.20
CA LEU A 26 1.45 -36.24 5.31
C LEU A 26 1.61 -37.28 4.19
N PHE A 27 2.01 -36.88 2.98
CA PHE A 27 2.30 -37.81 1.88
C PHE A 27 3.61 -38.58 2.11
N VAL A 28 4.70 -37.87 2.49
CA VAL A 28 5.94 -38.50 2.92
C VAL A 28 5.70 -39.29 4.19
N ALA A 29 4.92 -38.84 5.19
CA ALA A 29 4.65 -39.66 6.39
C ALA A 29 3.76 -40.89 6.12
N THR A 30 2.70 -40.78 5.32
CA THR A 30 1.82 -41.93 5.01
C THR A 30 2.51 -42.98 4.14
N ARG A 31 3.38 -42.57 3.21
CA ARG A 31 4.25 -43.50 2.45
C ARG A 31 5.56 -43.84 3.17
N ALA A 32 6.04 -43.03 4.11
CA ALA A 32 7.11 -43.34 5.08
C ALA A 32 6.65 -44.33 6.15
N LEU A 33 5.34 -44.44 6.39
CA LEU A 33 4.74 -45.50 7.21
C LEU A 33 4.46 -46.77 6.37
N GLY A 34 4.19 -46.63 5.06
CA GLY A 34 4.21 -47.74 4.09
C GLY A 34 5.62 -48.20 3.66
N PHE A 35 6.65 -47.45 4.04
CA PHE A 35 8.09 -47.53 3.69
C PHE A 35 8.76 -48.84 4.07
N PHE A 36 8.14 -49.60 4.97
CA PHE A 36 8.67 -50.88 5.41
C PHE A 36 8.16 -52.08 4.59
N ARG A 37 7.33 -51.87 3.55
CA ARG A 37 6.71 -53.00 2.83
C ARG A 37 7.14 -53.24 1.38
N GLN A 38 7.72 -52.29 0.65
CA GLN A 38 8.18 -52.51 -0.75
C GLN A 38 9.49 -51.76 -1.05
N SER A 39 10.38 -52.40 -1.82
CA SER A 39 11.81 -52.12 -2.03
C SER A 39 12.15 -50.73 -2.58
N GLY A 40 13.28 -50.17 -2.12
CA GLY A 40 13.58 -48.74 -2.03
C GLY A 40 14.12 -47.97 -3.26
N ASP A 41 14.06 -48.49 -4.49
CA ASP A 41 14.61 -47.74 -5.66
C ASP A 41 13.59 -47.43 -6.78
N GLU A 42 12.49 -48.17 -6.91
CA GLU A 42 11.49 -47.96 -7.97
C GLU A 42 10.83 -46.56 -7.89
N TYR A 43 10.69 -46.01 -6.68
CA TYR A 43 10.04 -44.70 -6.49
C TYR A 43 10.86 -43.52 -7.01
N ARG A 44 12.19 -43.63 -7.03
CA ARG A 44 13.08 -42.58 -7.55
C ARG A 44 12.97 -42.44 -9.06
N GLU A 45 12.42 -43.43 -9.74
CA GLU A 45 12.17 -43.39 -11.19
C GLU A 45 10.87 -42.67 -11.55
N ILE A 46 9.98 -42.45 -10.57
CA ILE A 46 8.70 -41.80 -10.82
C ILE A 46 8.90 -40.28 -10.91
N PRO A 47 8.61 -39.63 -12.06
CA PRO A 47 8.81 -38.19 -12.23
C PRO A 47 7.98 -37.34 -11.25
N SER A 48 6.77 -37.80 -10.90
CA SER A 48 5.88 -37.15 -9.94
C SER A 48 6.50 -37.02 -8.55
N PHE A 49 7.14 -38.10 -8.08
CA PHE A 49 7.82 -38.16 -6.81
C PHE A 49 9.05 -37.24 -6.81
N ASN A 50 9.82 -37.25 -7.90
CA ASN A 50 11.00 -36.40 -8.07
C ASN A 50 10.64 -34.89 -7.98
N LEU A 51 9.54 -34.50 -8.62
CA LEU A 51 9.07 -33.12 -8.57
C LEU A 51 8.57 -32.72 -7.17
N ALA A 52 7.85 -33.62 -6.49
CA ALA A 52 7.40 -33.42 -5.12
C ALA A 52 8.58 -33.24 -4.15
N MET A 53 9.65 -34.02 -4.31
CA MET A 53 10.88 -33.89 -3.51
C MET A 53 11.53 -32.50 -3.68
N ILE A 54 11.64 -32.01 -4.92
CA ILE A 54 12.20 -30.67 -5.20
C ILE A 54 11.33 -29.58 -4.57
N PHE A 55 10.03 -29.55 -4.88
CA PHE A 55 9.13 -28.51 -4.35
C PHE A 55 9.02 -28.55 -2.83
N GLY A 56 8.89 -29.75 -2.25
CA GLY A 56 8.79 -29.93 -0.80
C GLY A 56 10.04 -29.43 -0.08
N THR A 57 11.23 -29.86 -0.51
CA THR A 57 12.48 -29.45 0.13
C THR A 57 12.78 -27.96 -0.04
N PHE A 58 12.39 -27.32 -1.15
CA PHE A 58 12.64 -25.88 -1.35
C PHE A 58 11.63 -25.01 -0.62
N SER A 59 10.40 -25.50 -0.40
CA SER A 59 9.37 -24.77 0.33
C SER A 59 9.53 -24.87 1.84
N LEU A 60 10.12 -25.97 2.34
CA LEU A 60 10.18 -26.25 3.78
C LEU A 60 10.87 -25.14 4.61
N PRO A 61 12.00 -24.55 4.20
CA PRO A 61 12.57 -23.38 4.88
C PRO A 61 11.68 -22.13 4.84
N LEU A 62 10.88 -21.97 3.78
CA LEU A 62 9.97 -20.82 3.64
C LEU A 62 8.73 -20.96 4.53
N LEU A 63 8.41 -22.18 4.99
CA LEU A 63 7.30 -22.49 5.88
C LEU A 63 7.66 -22.36 7.36
N THR A 64 8.92 -22.03 7.71
CA THR A 64 9.36 -21.85 9.09
C THR A 64 8.43 -20.94 9.92
N PRO A 65 7.93 -19.79 9.40
CA PRO A 65 7.00 -18.95 10.15
C PRO A 65 5.71 -19.68 10.60
N ALA A 66 5.25 -20.63 9.79
CA ALA A 66 4.03 -21.37 10.05
C ALA A 66 4.23 -22.49 11.10
N PHE A 67 5.45 -23.03 11.22
CA PHE A 67 5.80 -23.94 12.32
C PHE A 67 5.83 -23.23 13.68
N PHE A 68 6.14 -21.93 13.75
CA PHE A 68 6.04 -21.17 15.01
C PHE A 68 4.61 -21.17 15.56
N TYR A 69 3.60 -21.05 14.68
CA TYR A 69 2.19 -21.15 15.06
C TYR A 69 1.84 -22.51 15.66
N ALA A 70 2.33 -23.60 15.06
CA ALA A 70 2.07 -24.96 15.55
C ALA A 70 2.83 -25.29 16.85
N LEU A 71 4.03 -24.74 17.03
CA LEU A 71 4.88 -24.98 18.20
C LEU A 71 4.46 -24.15 19.42
N ASN A 72 3.87 -22.97 19.21
CA ASN A 72 3.47 -22.07 20.30
C ASN A 72 2.61 -22.73 21.40
N PRO A 73 1.53 -23.49 21.09
CA PRO A 73 0.72 -24.15 22.12
C PRO A 73 1.50 -25.21 22.92
N ILE A 74 2.42 -25.91 22.27
CA ILE A 74 3.25 -26.95 22.90
C ILE A 74 4.30 -26.29 23.79
N TRP A 75 4.96 -25.25 23.28
CA TRP A 75 5.98 -24.50 23.99
C TRP A 75 5.44 -23.77 25.21
N GLN A 76 4.27 -23.14 25.10
CA GLN A 76 3.57 -22.54 26.24
C GLN A 76 3.33 -23.57 27.35
N ARG A 77 2.89 -24.79 27.00
CA ARG A 77 2.66 -25.85 27.99
C ARG A 77 3.94 -26.30 28.68
N LEU A 78 5.06 -26.33 27.97
CA LEU A 78 6.34 -26.81 28.49
C LEU A 78 7.10 -25.74 29.28
N PHE A 79 7.08 -24.49 28.84
CA PHE A 79 7.96 -23.43 29.33
C PHE A 79 7.21 -22.22 29.91
N GLN A 80 5.87 -22.24 29.95
CA GLN A 80 5.03 -21.15 30.47
C GLN A 80 5.29 -19.78 29.82
N GLN A 81 5.84 -19.77 28.61
CA GLN A 81 6.13 -18.60 27.80
C GLN A 81 5.83 -18.91 26.33
N ASP A 82 5.59 -17.89 25.51
CA ASP A 82 5.39 -18.07 24.07
C ASP A 82 6.72 -18.46 23.40
N PHE A 83 6.65 -19.31 22.36
CA PHE A 83 7.81 -19.55 21.50
C PHE A 83 8.13 -18.26 20.73
N LEU A 84 7.09 -17.63 20.18
CA LEU A 84 7.07 -16.32 19.55
C LEU A 84 5.71 -15.66 19.80
N THR A 85 5.65 -14.40 20.23
CA THR A 85 4.37 -13.69 20.42
C THR A 85 3.60 -13.61 19.09
N ILE A 86 2.30 -13.95 19.09
CA ILE A 86 1.50 -13.96 17.85
C ILE A 86 1.32 -12.52 17.29
N ALA A 87 1.35 -11.51 18.15
CA ALA A 87 1.28 -10.09 17.80
C ALA A 87 2.39 -9.63 16.83
N VAL A 88 3.52 -10.33 16.82
CA VAL A 88 4.64 -10.12 15.89
C VAL A 88 4.21 -10.16 14.43
N PHE A 89 3.24 -11.00 14.11
CA PHE A 89 2.76 -11.18 12.75
C PHE A 89 1.68 -10.17 12.35
N ALA A 90 1.28 -9.25 13.25
CA ALA A 90 0.23 -8.28 12.97
C ALA A 90 0.76 -6.88 12.64
N ASP A 91 2.01 -6.56 12.97
CA ASP A 91 2.59 -5.22 12.83
C ASP A 91 4.07 -5.27 12.41
N ALA A 92 4.39 -4.58 11.32
CA ALA A 92 5.76 -4.46 10.79
C ALA A 92 6.73 -3.77 11.76
N ASN A 93 6.24 -2.86 12.60
CA ASN A 93 7.05 -2.18 13.62
C ASN A 93 7.43 -3.13 14.76
N ILE A 94 6.56 -4.10 15.08
CA ILE A 94 6.85 -5.15 16.06
C ILE A 94 7.92 -6.10 15.50
N ILE A 95 7.89 -6.44 14.20
CA ILE A 95 8.95 -7.24 13.56
C ILE A 95 10.33 -6.58 13.71
N LEU A 96 10.42 -5.27 13.47
CA LEU A 96 11.67 -4.50 13.66
C LEU A 96 12.12 -4.49 15.13
N SER A 97 11.19 -4.46 16.08
CA SER A 97 11.52 -4.53 17.51
C SER A 97 12.10 -5.88 17.95
N ILE A 98 11.75 -6.97 17.26
CA ILE A 98 12.21 -8.33 17.55
C ILE A 98 13.60 -8.60 17.00
N VAL A 99 13.96 -7.98 15.87
CA VAL A 99 15.33 -8.07 15.34
C VAL A 99 16.35 -7.57 16.38
N ASN A 100 15.92 -6.73 17.31
CA ASN A 100 16.72 -6.23 18.42
C ASN A 100 16.67 -7.10 19.70
N GLN A 101 15.97 -8.25 19.69
CA GLN A 101 15.87 -9.21 20.80
C GLN A 101 16.68 -10.49 20.49
N PRO A 102 17.88 -10.65 21.07
CA PRO A 102 18.82 -11.71 20.68
C PRO A 102 18.30 -13.14 20.88
N ASP A 103 17.49 -13.35 21.91
CA ASP A 103 16.91 -14.64 22.28
C ASP A 103 15.84 -15.10 21.27
N ILE A 104 14.99 -14.19 20.81
CA ILE A 104 13.98 -14.49 19.79
C ILE A 104 14.65 -14.74 18.43
N VAL A 105 15.62 -13.89 18.06
CA VAL A 105 16.39 -14.08 16.83
C VAL A 105 17.06 -15.46 16.81
N PHE A 106 17.62 -15.89 17.94
CA PHE A 106 18.25 -17.20 18.05
C PHE A 106 17.27 -18.36 17.86
N ARG A 107 16.07 -18.29 18.46
CA ARG A 107 15.01 -19.32 18.28
C ARG A 107 14.51 -19.39 16.84
N VAL A 108 14.30 -18.23 16.21
CA VAL A 108 13.84 -18.13 14.81
C VAL A 108 14.90 -18.67 13.85
N LEU A 109 16.15 -18.24 14.02
CA LEU A 109 17.29 -18.72 13.23
C LEU A 109 17.50 -20.22 13.42
N GLY A 110 17.44 -20.69 14.67
CA GLY A 110 17.56 -22.11 15.00
C GLY A 110 16.53 -22.99 14.28
N LEU A 111 15.25 -22.61 14.30
CA LEU A 111 14.22 -23.37 13.58
C LEU A 111 14.39 -23.28 12.06
N THR A 112 14.74 -22.10 11.53
CA THR A 112 14.98 -21.92 10.08
C THR A 112 16.13 -22.80 9.62
N VAL A 113 17.25 -22.80 10.34
CA VAL A 113 18.41 -23.67 10.07
C VAL A 113 18.03 -25.14 10.19
N ALA A 114 17.25 -25.52 11.21
CA ALA A 114 16.76 -26.90 11.34
C ALA A 114 15.90 -27.34 10.14
N MET A 115 15.03 -26.46 9.62
CA MET A 115 14.25 -26.73 8.41
C MET A 115 15.15 -26.84 7.17
N ILE A 116 16.14 -25.96 7.02
CA ILE A 116 17.13 -26.04 5.92
C ILE A 116 17.90 -27.36 5.97
N LEU A 117 18.38 -27.74 7.15
CA LEU A 117 19.11 -28.99 7.35
C LEU A 117 18.22 -30.20 7.06
N PHE A 118 16.97 -30.20 7.54
CA PHE A 118 16.02 -31.27 7.25
C PHE A 118 15.72 -31.39 5.76
N ALA A 119 15.49 -30.26 5.08
CA ALA A 119 15.31 -30.22 3.63
C ALA A 119 16.54 -30.74 2.88
N ALA A 120 17.74 -30.36 3.31
CA ALA A 120 18.99 -30.83 2.73
C ALA A 120 19.22 -32.33 2.94
N LEU A 121 18.96 -32.85 4.13
CA LEU A 121 19.04 -34.28 4.44
C LEU A 121 18.08 -35.09 3.56
N LEU A 122 16.83 -34.64 3.40
CA LEU A 122 15.86 -35.29 2.52
C LEU A 122 16.27 -35.23 1.04
N GLY A 123 16.78 -34.08 0.60
CA GLY A 123 17.25 -33.90 -0.78
C GLY A 123 18.46 -34.76 -1.13
N ILE A 124 19.45 -34.81 -0.22
CA ILE A 124 20.65 -35.65 -0.33
C ILE A 124 20.26 -37.13 -0.32
N TRP A 125 19.38 -37.54 0.59
CA TRP A 125 18.86 -38.91 0.68
C TRP A 125 18.12 -39.33 -0.60
N TRP A 126 17.37 -38.43 -1.24
CA TRP A 126 16.64 -38.73 -2.47
C TRP A 126 17.58 -38.90 -3.67
N ARG A 127 18.24 -37.82 -4.11
CA ARG A 127 19.16 -37.78 -5.28
C ARG A 127 20.14 -36.62 -5.13
N ALA A 128 21.17 -36.79 -4.31
CA ALA A 128 22.12 -35.73 -3.93
C ALA A 128 22.61 -34.85 -5.10
N ARG A 129 23.09 -35.44 -6.20
CA ARG A 129 23.61 -34.66 -7.34
C ARG A 129 22.55 -33.81 -8.02
N VAL A 130 21.36 -34.38 -8.27
CA VAL A 130 20.24 -33.66 -8.91
C VAL A 130 19.73 -32.57 -7.98
N TRP A 131 19.53 -32.90 -6.71
CA TRP A 131 19.06 -31.96 -5.71
C TRP A 131 20.01 -30.78 -5.53
N LEU A 132 21.33 -31.00 -5.46
CA LEU A 132 22.32 -29.94 -5.35
C LEU A 132 22.30 -29.00 -6.56
N ILE A 133 22.15 -29.53 -7.77
CA ILE A 133 22.03 -28.72 -8.99
C ILE A 133 20.75 -27.87 -8.93
N CYS A 134 19.61 -28.48 -8.63
CA CYS A 134 18.34 -27.76 -8.51
C CYS A 134 18.39 -26.72 -7.37
N ALA A 135 19.05 -27.04 -6.25
CA ALA A 135 19.17 -26.14 -5.11
C ALA A 135 20.03 -24.94 -5.46
N ALA A 136 21.13 -25.13 -6.19
CA ALA A 136 21.95 -24.04 -6.71
C ALA A 136 21.13 -23.16 -7.68
N LEU A 137 20.41 -23.77 -8.62
CA LEU A 137 19.60 -23.05 -9.62
C LEU A 137 18.44 -22.25 -8.99
N PHE A 138 17.90 -22.68 -7.85
CA PHE A 138 16.82 -21.98 -7.15
C PHE A 138 17.35 -20.98 -6.11
N TRP A 139 18.16 -21.45 -5.15
CA TRP A 139 18.55 -20.66 -3.99
C TRP A 139 19.57 -19.57 -4.34
N ILE A 140 20.44 -19.74 -5.34
CA ILE A 140 21.39 -18.69 -5.72
C ILE A 140 20.64 -17.46 -6.26
N PRO A 141 19.78 -17.56 -7.30
CA PRO A 141 18.98 -16.42 -7.74
C PRO A 141 18.03 -15.91 -6.66
N PHE A 142 17.39 -16.81 -5.91
CA PHE A 142 16.45 -16.41 -4.85
C PHE A 142 17.15 -15.57 -3.79
N ILE A 143 18.26 -16.03 -3.21
CA ILE A 143 19.00 -15.29 -2.18
C ILE A 143 19.50 -13.95 -2.76
N LEU A 144 20.03 -13.95 -3.99
CA LEU A 144 20.51 -12.74 -4.64
C LEU A 144 19.41 -11.68 -4.73
N PHE A 145 18.25 -12.02 -5.30
CA PHE A 145 17.17 -11.04 -5.48
C PHE A 145 16.45 -10.71 -4.17
N PHE A 146 16.24 -11.68 -3.29
CA PHE A 146 15.56 -11.49 -2.01
C PHE A 146 16.34 -10.57 -1.06
N THR A 147 17.67 -10.59 -1.14
CA THR A 147 18.56 -9.69 -0.36
C THR A 147 18.84 -8.36 -1.05
N THR A 148 18.10 -8.01 -2.10
CA THR A 148 18.34 -6.80 -2.92
C THR A 148 19.76 -6.78 -3.47
N VAL A 149 20.18 -7.89 -4.11
CA VAL A 149 21.54 -8.08 -4.64
C VAL A 149 22.59 -7.95 -3.52
N LEU A 150 22.37 -8.66 -2.41
CA LEU A 150 23.24 -8.74 -1.24
C LEU A 150 23.41 -7.43 -0.44
N THR A 151 22.71 -6.34 -0.79
CA THR A 151 22.79 -5.09 0.00
C THR A 151 22.01 -5.17 1.31
N ASN A 152 21.08 -6.12 1.44
CA ASN A 152 20.28 -6.36 2.64
C ASN A 152 20.29 -7.84 3.05
N GLY A 153 21.45 -8.34 3.47
CA GLY A 153 21.61 -9.74 3.90
C GLY A 153 20.78 -10.12 5.13
N ALA A 154 20.65 -9.22 6.10
CA ALA A 154 19.78 -9.42 7.28
C ALA A 154 18.29 -9.54 6.87
N GLY A 155 17.91 -8.87 5.78
CA GLY A 155 16.60 -8.94 5.13
C GLY A 155 16.17 -10.35 4.74
N PHE A 156 17.10 -11.29 4.53
CA PHE A 156 16.75 -12.68 4.24
C PHE A 156 15.96 -13.32 5.39
N PHE A 157 16.50 -13.28 6.60
CA PHE A 157 15.88 -13.92 7.76
C PHE A 157 14.67 -13.13 8.28
N SER A 158 14.79 -11.79 8.33
CA SER A 158 13.67 -10.95 8.75
C SER A 158 12.53 -10.96 7.73
N GLY A 159 12.84 -11.08 6.44
CA GLY A 159 11.86 -11.21 5.36
C GLY A 159 11.14 -12.56 5.37
N LEU A 160 11.81 -13.67 5.69
CA LEU A 160 11.15 -14.97 5.87
C LEU A 160 10.10 -14.89 6.98
N LEU A 161 10.46 -14.34 8.15
CA LEU A 161 9.52 -14.13 9.26
C LEU A 161 8.42 -13.11 8.89
N GLY A 162 8.82 -12.00 8.28
CA GLY A 162 7.95 -10.87 7.97
C GLY A 162 6.99 -11.13 6.82
N SER A 163 7.28 -12.06 5.91
CA SER A 163 6.40 -12.39 4.79
C SER A 163 5.06 -12.95 5.24
N LEU A 164 5.05 -13.88 6.20
CA LEU A 164 3.82 -14.41 6.79
C LEU A 164 3.10 -13.35 7.61
N GLY A 165 3.82 -12.55 8.39
CA GLY A 165 3.23 -11.45 9.16
C GLY A 165 2.57 -10.40 8.28
N TYR A 166 3.26 -9.98 7.23
CA TYR A 166 2.72 -9.09 6.22
C TYR A 166 1.43 -9.65 5.63
N TRP A 167 1.46 -10.89 5.12
CA TRP A 167 0.27 -11.55 4.55
C TRP A 167 -0.92 -11.64 5.53
N LEU A 168 -0.66 -11.94 6.80
CA LEU A 168 -1.70 -12.00 7.84
C LEU A 168 -2.26 -10.62 8.18
N SER A 169 -1.40 -9.60 8.28
CA SER A 169 -1.81 -8.21 8.55
C SER A 169 -2.71 -7.65 7.45
N GLN A 170 -2.45 -8.03 6.18
CA GLN A 170 -3.22 -7.54 5.04
C GLN A 170 -4.66 -8.06 5.02
N GLN A 171 -4.96 -9.19 5.68
CA GLN A 171 -6.32 -9.72 5.77
C GLN A 171 -7.28 -8.74 6.47
N GLY A 172 -6.79 -7.96 7.43
CA GLY A 172 -7.57 -6.93 8.12
C GLY A 172 -7.79 -5.66 7.28
N VAL A 173 -6.92 -5.41 6.29
CA VAL A 173 -7.06 -4.30 5.35
C VAL A 173 -8.13 -4.62 4.28
N ALA A 174 -8.30 -5.90 3.95
CA ALA A 174 -9.32 -6.41 3.03
C ALA A 174 -9.44 -5.60 1.73
N ARG A 175 -8.28 -5.21 1.17
CA ARG A 175 -8.17 -4.34 -0.01
C ARG A 175 -9.04 -4.89 -1.15
N GLY A 176 -9.93 -4.05 -1.66
CA GLY A 176 -10.75 -4.36 -2.82
C GLY A 176 -11.99 -5.21 -2.56
N GLY A 177 -12.22 -5.74 -1.35
CA GLY A 177 -13.48 -6.43 -0.99
C GLY A 177 -14.01 -7.42 -2.05
N GLN A 178 -13.13 -8.17 -2.72
CA GLN A 178 -13.53 -8.96 -3.88
C GLN A 178 -14.50 -10.10 -3.53
N PRO A 179 -15.44 -10.46 -4.42
CA PRO A 179 -16.37 -11.54 -4.16
C PRO A 179 -15.65 -12.89 -4.07
N SER A 180 -16.31 -13.91 -3.50
CA SER A 180 -15.78 -15.27 -3.41
C SER A 180 -15.50 -15.89 -4.78
N TYR A 181 -16.28 -15.56 -5.80
CA TYR A 181 -16.17 -16.12 -7.15
C TYR A 181 -15.18 -15.37 -8.05
N TYR A 182 -14.47 -14.37 -7.52
CA TYR A 182 -13.60 -13.47 -8.28
C TYR A 182 -12.58 -14.21 -9.17
N TYR A 183 -11.81 -15.14 -8.61
CA TYR A 183 -10.78 -15.82 -9.40
C TYR A 183 -11.36 -16.77 -10.46
N LEU A 184 -12.39 -17.52 -10.09
CA LEU A 184 -12.97 -18.56 -10.94
C LEU A 184 -13.78 -17.99 -12.11
N LEU A 185 -14.56 -16.94 -11.86
CA LEU A 185 -15.54 -16.41 -12.82
C LEU A 185 -15.11 -15.09 -13.46
N VAL A 186 -14.12 -14.40 -12.90
CA VAL A 186 -13.64 -13.11 -13.43
C VAL A 186 -12.22 -13.24 -13.95
N GLN A 187 -11.23 -13.51 -13.09
CA GLN A 187 -9.81 -13.48 -13.48
C GLN A 187 -9.43 -14.56 -14.50
N LEU A 188 -9.66 -15.83 -14.18
CA LEU A 188 -9.25 -16.94 -15.07
C LEU A 188 -9.92 -16.88 -16.45
N PRO A 189 -11.24 -16.62 -16.57
CA PRO A 189 -11.91 -16.56 -17.86
C PRO A 189 -11.58 -15.31 -18.70
N LEU A 190 -11.04 -14.24 -18.09
CA LEU A 190 -10.67 -13.00 -18.81
C LEU A 190 -9.25 -13.04 -19.37
N TYR A 191 -8.31 -13.66 -18.65
CA TYR A 191 -6.88 -13.56 -18.98
C TYR A 191 -6.25 -14.90 -19.35
N GLU A 192 -6.75 -16.00 -18.79
CA GLU A 192 -6.04 -17.28 -18.74
C GLU A 192 -6.77 -18.39 -19.52
N PHE A 193 -7.29 -18.05 -20.71
CA PHE A 193 -8.13 -18.94 -21.55
C PHE A 193 -7.56 -20.34 -21.75
N LEU A 194 -6.30 -20.42 -22.19
CA LEU A 194 -5.63 -21.70 -22.47
C LEU A 194 -5.47 -22.56 -21.21
N PRO A 195 -4.72 -22.12 -20.17
CA PRO A 195 -4.53 -22.95 -18.99
C PRO A 195 -5.85 -23.22 -18.26
N TYR A 196 -6.80 -22.27 -18.25
CA TYR A 196 -8.09 -22.48 -17.63
C TYR A 196 -8.90 -23.59 -18.31
N LEU A 197 -9.22 -23.45 -19.60
CA LEU A 197 -10.08 -24.43 -20.28
C LEU A 197 -9.36 -25.76 -20.47
N VAL A 198 -8.13 -25.74 -20.99
CA VAL A 198 -7.39 -26.98 -21.26
C VAL A 198 -7.00 -27.65 -19.96
N GLY A 199 -6.51 -26.92 -18.96
CA GLY A 199 -6.08 -27.49 -17.68
C GLY A 199 -7.22 -28.14 -16.92
N VAL A 200 -8.37 -27.47 -16.85
CA VAL A 200 -9.58 -28.03 -16.21
C VAL A 200 -10.04 -29.28 -16.94
N ILE A 201 -10.20 -29.25 -18.27
CA ILE A 201 -10.60 -30.42 -19.06
C ILE A 201 -9.59 -31.57 -18.88
N SER A 202 -8.30 -31.27 -18.85
CA SER A 202 -7.22 -32.26 -18.71
C SER A 202 -7.30 -33.01 -17.39
N ILE A 203 -7.57 -32.28 -16.30
CA ILE A 203 -7.78 -32.85 -14.97
C ILE A 203 -8.98 -33.80 -15.01
N PHE A 204 -10.15 -33.37 -15.50
CA PHE A 204 -11.34 -34.22 -15.57
C PHE A 204 -11.13 -35.44 -16.47
N TRP A 205 -10.49 -35.27 -17.62
CA TRP A 205 -10.21 -36.35 -18.56
C TRP A 205 -9.27 -37.41 -17.98
N TYR A 206 -8.25 -36.99 -17.22
CA TYR A 206 -7.36 -37.92 -16.52
C TYR A 206 -8.14 -38.85 -15.59
N TRP A 207 -9.05 -38.29 -14.78
CA TRP A 207 -9.84 -39.06 -13.83
C TRP A 207 -10.92 -39.92 -14.47
N PHE A 208 -11.54 -39.43 -15.55
CA PHE A 208 -12.46 -40.23 -16.38
C PHE A 208 -11.80 -41.53 -16.87
N LYS A 209 -10.50 -41.48 -17.22
CA LYS A 209 -9.76 -42.65 -17.69
C LYS A 209 -9.32 -43.63 -16.59
N GLN A 210 -9.15 -43.17 -15.35
CA GLN A 210 -8.62 -44.01 -14.26
C GLN A 210 -9.74 -44.87 -13.64
N ARG A 211 -10.85 -44.28 -13.14
CA ARG A 211 -12.14 -44.96 -12.75
C ARG A 211 -13.29 -43.95 -12.61
N THR A 212 -14.53 -44.35 -12.90
CA THR A 212 -15.74 -43.50 -12.82
C THR A 212 -16.01 -42.93 -11.41
N ILE A 213 -15.64 -43.64 -10.34
CA ILE A 213 -15.89 -43.19 -8.97
C ILE A 213 -15.07 -41.95 -8.59
N HIS A 214 -13.82 -41.86 -9.06
CA HIS A 214 -12.97 -40.68 -8.83
C HIS A 214 -13.54 -39.45 -9.54
N LEU A 215 -14.07 -39.63 -10.75
CA LEU A 215 -14.73 -38.56 -11.50
C LEU A 215 -15.98 -38.03 -10.81
N LEU A 216 -16.85 -38.92 -10.30
CA LEU A 216 -18.05 -38.51 -9.57
C LEU A 216 -17.71 -37.73 -8.31
N VAL A 217 -16.64 -38.13 -7.61
CA VAL A 217 -16.15 -37.39 -6.45
C VAL A 217 -15.63 -36.02 -6.88
N VAL A 218 -14.75 -35.93 -7.89
CA VAL A 218 -14.22 -34.66 -8.42
C VAL A 218 -15.33 -33.71 -8.88
N LEU A 219 -16.34 -34.21 -9.60
CA LEU A 219 -17.50 -33.43 -10.04
C LEU A 219 -18.36 -32.97 -8.85
N GLY A 220 -18.61 -33.85 -7.88
CA GLY A 220 -19.33 -33.50 -6.65
C GLY A 220 -18.62 -32.41 -5.86
N TRP A 221 -17.29 -32.48 -5.75
CA TRP A 221 -16.47 -31.44 -5.14
C TRP A 221 -16.57 -30.11 -5.87
N PHE A 222 -16.42 -30.11 -7.20
CA PHE A 222 -16.49 -28.89 -8.00
C PHE A 222 -17.85 -28.21 -7.89
N MET A 223 -18.94 -29.00 -7.99
CA MET A 223 -20.31 -28.52 -7.82
C MET A 223 -20.56 -27.98 -6.41
N TRP A 224 -20.05 -28.65 -5.38
CA TRP A 224 -20.17 -28.20 -4.00
C TRP A 224 -19.40 -26.89 -3.76
N ILE A 225 -18.18 -26.74 -4.29
CA ILE A 225 -17.38 -25.51 -4.18
C ILE A 225 -18.13 -24.32 -4.80
N ILE A 226 -18.69 -24.52 -6.00
CA ILE A 226 -19.52 -23.51 -6.68
C ILE A 226 -20.74 -23.18 -5.82
N ALA A 227 -21.48 -24.18 -5.36
CA ALA A 227 -22.68 -23.97 -4.54
C ALA A 227 -22.36 -23.27 -3.20
N TYR A 228 -21.27 -23.63 -2.54
CA TYR A 228 -20.84 -23.02 -1.28
C TYR A 228 -20.51 -21.54 -1.46
N PHE A 229 -19.66 -21.21 -2.45
CA PHE A 229 -19.21 -19.83 -2.63
C PHE A 229 -20.26 -18.91 -3.26
N PHE A 230 -21.20 -19.46 -4.03
CA PHE A 230 -22.21 -18.68 -4.75
C PHE A 230 -23.55 -18.60 -4.01
N ALA A 231 -23.98 -19.67 -3.33
CA ALA A 231 -25.29 -19.73 -2.68
C ALA A 231 -25.20 -19.68 -1.15
N ILE A 232 -24.25 -20.40 -0.53
CA ILE A 232 -24.25 -20.58 0.93
C ILE A 232 -23.51 -19.44 1.64
N ARG A 233 -22.30 -19.10 1.20
CA ARG A 233 -21.45 -18.11 1.88
C ARG A 233 -22.04 -16.71 1.93
N PRO A 234 -22.66 -16.16 0.87
CA PRO A 234 -23.30 -14.84 0.93
C PRO A 234 -24.41 -14.77 2.00
N LEU A 235 -25.07 -15.89 2.30
CA LEU A 235 -26.12 -15.99 3.33
C LEU A 235 -25.56 -16.07 4.76
N LEU A 236 -24.29 -16.44 4.93
CA LEU A 236 -23.63 -16.61 6.23
C LEU A 236 -22.94 -15.34 6.75
N ALA A 237 -22.94 -14.25 5.98
CA ALA A 237 -22.33 -12.99 6.40
C ALA A 237 -23.30 -12.16 7.27
N PRO A 238 -23.15 -12.17 8.61
CA PRO A 238 -22.92 -10.88 9.26
C PRO A 238 -21.99 -10.84 10.50
N ALA A 239 -21.31 -9.69 10.60
CA ALA A 239 -20.85 -8.88 11.75
C ALA A 239 -19.97 -9.43 12.90
N ALA A 240 -19.85 -10.73 13.16
CA ALA A 240 -18.91 -11.20 14.20
C ALA A 240 -18.39 -12.62 13.93
N PRO A 241 -17.10 -12.91 14.21
CA PRO A 241 -16.53 -14.24 14.01
C PRO A 241 -17.25 -15.25 14.91
N THR A 242 -18.03 -16.12 14.30
CA THR A 242 -18.76 -17.22 14.95
C THR A 242 -17.83 -18.41 15.19
N LEU A 243 -18.28 -19.40 15.99
CA LEU A 243 -17.60 -20.69 16.10
C LEU A 243 -17.44 -21.36 14.71
N ALA A 244 -18.38 -21.11 13.79
CA ALA A 244 -18.29 -21.58 12.41
C ALA A 244 -17.09 -20.96 11.68
N ASP A 245 -16.82 -19.67 11.84
CA ASP A 245 -15.66 -19.00 11.23
C ASP A 245 -14.31 -19.53 11.74
N GLN A 246 -14.28 -20.08 12.96
CA GLN A 246 -13.09 -20.72 13.54
C GLN A 246 -12.88 -22.16 13.03
N LEU A 247 -13.96 -22.85 12.66
CA LEU A 247 -13.92 -24.24 12.16
C LEU A 247 -13.77 -24.33 10.64
N VAL A 248 -14.15 -23.29 9.90
CA VAL A 248 -14.05 -23.24 8.43
C VAL A 248 -12.64 -23.56 7.93
N PRO A 249 -11.53 -23.08 8.51
CA PRO A 249 -10.19 -23.42 8.01
C PRO A 249 -9.81 -24.88 8.24
N ALA A 250 -10.20 -25.48 9.38
CA ALA A 250 -10.01 -26.90 9.64
C ALA A 250 -10.86 -27.76 8.68
N PHE A 251 -12.07 -27.29 8.39
CA PHE A 251 -12.93 -27.89 7.39
C PHE A 251 -12.30 -27.79 5.98
N ILE A 252 -11.85 -26.62 5.54
CA ILE A 252 -11.16 -26.44 4.24
C ILE A 252 -9.92 -27.34 4.15
N ALA A 253 -9.12 -27.44 5.21
CA ALA A 253 -7.96 -28.32 5.25
C ALA A 253 -8.36 -29.80 5.09
N LEU A 254 -9.42 -30.22 5.78
CA LEU A 254 -10.02 -31.54 5.63
C LEU A 254 -10.53 -31.75 4.19
N LEU A 255 -11.19 -30.74 3.60
CA LEU A 255 -11.70 -30.81 2.22
C LEU A 255 -10.57 -31.02 1.21
N ILE A 256 -9.48 -30.26 1.36
CA ILE A 256 -8.28 -30.34 0.54
C ILE A 256 -7.61 -31.73 0.68
N LEU A 257 -7.54 -32.26 1.91
CA LEU A 257 -7.03 -33.61 2.16
C LEU A 257 -7.94 -34.70 1.57
N LEU A 258 -9.25 -34.57 1.71
CA LEU A 258 -10.22 -35.50 1.12
C LEU A 258 -10.17 -35.46 -0.40
N ALA A 259 -10.02 -34.28 -1.02
CA ALA A 259 -9.84 -34.15 -2.47
C ALA A 259 -8.59 -34.87 -2.97
N PHE A 260 -7.48 -34.80 -2.21
CA PHE A 260 -6.28 -35.55 -2.52
C PHE A 260 -6.49 -37.06 -2.40
N PHE A 261 -6.98 -37.55 -1.25
CA PHE A 261 -7.16 -39.00 -1.05
C PHE A 261 -8.23 -39.60 -1.97
N ALA A 262 -9.26 -38.83 -2.31
CA ALA A 262 -10.29 -39.29 -3.23
C ALA A 262 -9.84 -39.33 -4.69
N THR A 263 -8.77 -38.61 -5.04
CA THR A 263 -8.19 -38.67 -6.38
C THR A 263 -6.98 -39.59 -6.42
N TYR A 264 -6.18 -39.66 -5.36
CA TYR A 264 -4.98 -40.47 -5.34
C TYR A 264 -5.27 -41.96 -5.49
N ASP A 265 -4.68 -42.57 -6.52
CA ASP A 265 -4.72 -44.02 -6.74
C ASP A 265 -3.42 -44.65 -6.23
N SER A 266 -3.55 -45.44 -5.16
CA SER A 266 -2.41 -46.12 -4.54
C SER A 266 -1.80 -47.22 -5.41
N GLU A 267 -2.56 -47.76 -6.38
CA GLU A 267 -2.16 -48.79 -7.34
C GLU A 267 -1.45 -48.18 -8.56
N ASN A 268 -1.66 -46.88 -8.82
CA ASN A 268 -1.02 -46.15 -9.91
C ASN A 268 -0.16 -44.98 -9.39
N PRO A 269 1.16 -45.17 -9.21
CA PRO A 269 2.04 -44.12 -8.70
C PRO A 269 2.13 -42.86 -9.59
N ALA A 270 1.76 -42.95 -10.87
CA ALA A 270 1.66 -41.79 -11.76
C ALA A 270 0.47 -40.88 -11.43
N SER A 271 -0.53 -41.36 -10.68
CA SER A 271 -1.67 -40.58 -10.16
C SER A 271 -1.28 -39.50 -9.18
N LEU A 272 -0.12 -39.67 -8.52
CA LEU A 272 0.39 -38.72 -7.55
C LEU A 272 0.49 -37.29 -8.07
N PHE A 273 1.06 -37.11 -9.27
CA PHE A 273 1.25 -35.76 -9.82
C PHE A 273 -0.07 -35.13 -10.24
N ALA A 274 -0.96 -35.91 -10.86
CA ALA A 274 -2.27 -35.42 -11.26
C ALA A 274 -3.14 -35.05 -10.04
N SER A 275 -3.14 -35.87 -8.99
CA SER A 275 -3.79 -35.57 -7.71
C SER A 275 -3.19 -34.34 -7.03
N PHE A 276 -1.86 -34.19 -7.08
CA PHE A 276 -1.18 -33.00 -6.59
C PHE A 276 -1.62 -31.74 -7.34
N LEU A 277 -1.60 -31.73 -8.68
CA LEU A 277 -2.03 -30.57 -9.48
C LEU A 277 -3.50 -30.23 -9.23
N PHE A 278 -4.37 -31.24 -9.18
CA PHE A 278 -5.79 -31.03 -8.86
C PHE A 278 -5.98 -30.42 -7.47
N THR A 279 -5.29 -30.97 -6.48
CA THR A 279 -5.39 -30.50 -5.10
C THR A 279 -4.79 -29.12 -4.93
N TRP A 280 -3.73 -28.79 -5.67
CA TRP A 280 -3.20 -27.43 -5.73
C TRP A 280 -4.23 -26.47 -6.31
N VAL A 281 -4.83 -26.76 -7.48
CA VAL A 281 -5.86 -25.88 -8.08
C VAL A 281 -7.03 -25.66 -7.12
N VAL A 282 -7.59 -26.76 -6.59
CA VAL A 282 -8.75 -26.69 -5.68
C VAL A 282 -8.39 -25.99 -4.37
N GLY A 283 -7.23 -26.33 -3.80
CA GLY A 283 -6.72 -25.72 -2.58
C GLY A 283 -6.54 -24.23 -2.76
N ALA A 284 -5.74 -23.81 -3.74
CA ALA A 284 -5.54 -22.40 -4.06
C ALA A 284 -6.86 -21.68 -4.31
N LEU A 285 -7.81 -22.30 -5.02
CA LEU A 285 -9.10 -21.69 -5.32
C LEU A 285 -9.89 -21.44 -4.04
N ILE A 286 -10.07 -22.46 -3.20
CA ILE A 286 -10.81 -22.33 -1.94
C ILE A 286 -10.10 -21.31 -1.03
N ILE A 287 -8.77 -21.40 -0.93
CA ILE A 287 -7.94 -20.61 -0.02
C ILE A 287 -8.02 -19.13 -0.37
N PHE A 288 -7.67 -18.77 -1.61
CA PHE A 288 -7.69 -17.37 -2.03
C PHE A 288 -9.11 -16.83 -2.18
N SER A 289 -10.09 -17.67 -2.49
CA SER A 289 -11.50 -17.25 -2.50
C SER A 289 -12.04 -17.01 -1.10
N TRP A 290 -11.53 -17.72 -0.08
CA TRP A 290 -11.91 -17.54 1.33
C TRP A 290 -11.19 -16.36 1.99
N ALA A 291 -9.90 -16.17 1.70
CA ALA A 291 -9.07 -15.10 2.24
C ALA A 291 -9.75 -13.71 2.15
N GLY A 292 -9.51 -12.87 3.16
CA GLY A 292 -9.97 -11.48 3.17
C GLY A 292 -9.22 -10.60 2.18
N GLU A 293 -7.92 -10.85 1.99
CA GLU A 293 -7.13 -10.22 0.93
C GLU A 293 -7.24 -11.03 -0.38
N LYS A 294 -7.84 -10.41 -1.41
CA LYS A 294 -8.10 -11.04 -2.71
C LYS A 294 -7.55 -10.22 -3.85
N MET A 295 -6.27 -10.41 -4.11
CA MET A 295 -5.54 -9.60 -5.08
C MET A 295 -5.37 -10.31 -6.42
N PRO A 296 -5.46 -9.59 -7.55
CA PRO A 296 -5.35 -10.19 -8.88
C PRO A 296 -4.09 -11.04 -9.11
N TRP A 297 -2.94 -10.63 -8.55
CA TRP A 297 -1.68 -11.36 -8.71
C TRP A 297 -1.69 -12.77 -8.11
N LEU A 298 -2.60 -13.06 -7.18
CA LEU A 298 -2.77 -14.40 -6.62
C LEU A 298 -3.32 -15.41 -7.65
N THR A 299 -3.85 -14.93 -8.77
CA THR A 299 -4.27 -15.76 -9.92
C THR A 299 -3.15 -16.65 -10.45
N VAL A 300 -1.88 -16.26 -10.27
CA VAL A 300 -0.72 -17.08 -10.66
C VAL A 300 -0.72 -18.45 -9.97
N HIS A 301 -1.15 -18.52 -8.72
CA HIS A 301 -1.19 -19.75 -7.93
C HIS A 301 -2.27 -20.74 -8.40
N LEU A 302 -3.25 -20.26 -9.18
CA LEU A 302 -4.26 -21.07 -9.85
C LEU A 302 -3.80 -21.45 -11.25
N THR A 303 -3.26 -20.49 -11.97
CA THR A 303 -2.87 -20.62 -13.38
C THR A 303 -1.69 -21.56 -13.57
N MET A 304 -0.70 -21.52 -12.67
CA MET A 304 0.51 -22.35 -12.77
C MET A 304 0.21 -23.86 -12.79
N PRO A 305 -0.52 -24.45 -11.83
CA PRO A 305 -0.85 -25.88 -11.88
C PRO A 305 -1.77 -26.24 -13.05
N LEU A 306 -2.66 -25.33 -13.47
CA LEU A 306 -3.49 -25.49 -14.67
C LEU A 306 -2.65 -25.50 -15.97
N ALA A 307 -1.60 -24.70 -16.03
CA ALA A 307 -0.65 -24.69 -17.14
C ALA A 307 0.13 -26.01 -17.22
N PHE A 308 0.55 -26.59 -16.09
CA PHE A 308 1.18 -27.92 -16.07
C PHE A 308 0.21 -29.01 -16.54
N ALA A 309 -1.04 -28.99 -16.06
CA ALA A 309 -2.06 -29.93 -16.53
C ALA A 309 -2.33 -29.78 -18.04
N SER A 310 -2.35 -28.54 -18.53
CA SER A 310 -2.49 -28.24 -19.96
C SER A 310 -1.33 -28.78 -20.77
N GLY A 311 -0.09 -28.55 -20.34
CA GLY A 311 1.11 -29.06 -21.01
C GLY A 311 1.10 -30.59 -21.12
N TRP A 312 0.69 -31.28 -20.06
CA TRP A 312 0.55 -32.75 -20.08
C TRP A 312 -0.50 -33.24 -21.09
N ALA A 313 -1.63 -32.55 -21.23
CA ALA A 313 -2.64 -32.95 -22.23
C ALA A 313 -2.22 -32.60 -23.65
N ILE A 314 -1.57 -31.44 -23.84
CA ILE A 314 -1.02 -31.03 -25.13
C ILE A 314 -0.03 -32.06 -25.64
N ASP A 315 0.88 -32.55 -24.79
CA ASP A 315 1.84 -33.61 -25.14
C ASP A 315 1.17 -34.83 -25.82
N LYS A 316 0.06 -35.30 -25.25
CA LYS A 316 -0.71 -36.44 -25.78
C LYS A 316 -1.40 -36.14 -27.12
N LEU A 317 -1.68 -34.88 -27.39
CA LEU A 317 -2.32 -34.43 -28.62
C LEU A 317 -1.30 -34.18 -29.73
N ILE A 318 -0.12 -33.64 -29.41
CA ILE A 318 0.90 -33.25 -30.39
C ILE A 318 1.75 -34.43 -30.86
N VAL A 319 1.87 -35.50 -30.08
CA VAL A 319 2.59 -36.72 -30.51
C VAL A 319 1.74 -37.49 -31.53
N ALA A 320 1.92 -37.17 -32.80
CA ALA A 320 1.26 -37.80 -33.96
C ALA A 320 2.06 -37.57 -35.26
N ASP A 321 1.80 -38.38 -36.29
CA ASP A 321 2.31 -38.10 -37.63
C ASP A 321 1.51 -36.98 -38.31
N TRP A 322 1.82 -35.73 -37.94
CA TRP A 322 1.17 -34.55 -38.49
C TRP A 322 1.37 -34.41 -40.00
N ARG A 323 2.45 -34.96 -40.57
CA ARG A 323 2.69 -34.90 -42.01
C ARG A 323 1.64 -35.71 -42.77
N ASP A 324 1.32 -36.91 -42.29
CA ASP A 324 0.22 -37.71 -42.84
C ASP A 324 -1.13 -37.02 -42.66
N LEU A 325 -1.43 -36.52 -41.44
CA LEU A 325 -2.69 -35.85 -41.15
C LEU A 325 -2.91 -34.62 -42.04
N PHE A 326 -1.87 -33.82 -42.28
CA PHE A 326 -1.95 -32.67 -43.19
C PHE A 326 -2.18 -33.09 -44.64
N ARG A 327 -1.52 -34.15 -45.12
CA ARG A 327 -1.77 -34.71 -46.47
C ARG A 327 -3.22 -35.17 -46.65
N ARG A 328 -3.83 -35.73 -45.60
CA ARG A 328 -5.24 -36.19 -45.59
C ARG A 328 -6.25 -35.05 -45.47
N GLY A 329 -5.80 -33.82 -45.20
CA GLY A 329 -6.64 -32.62 -45.19
C GLY A 329 -6.87 -32.00 -43.81
N ALA A 330 -6.04 -32.30 -42.81
CA ALA A 330 -6.21 -31.74 -41.46
C ALA A 330 -6.15 -30.20 -41.45
N ALA A 331 -5.39 -29.58 -42.36
CA ALA A 331 -5.35 -28.13 -42.51
C ALA A 331 -6.73 -27.55 -42.91
N TRP A 332 -7.49 -28.26 -43.75
CA TRP A 332 -8.84 -27.85 -44.13
C TRP A 332 -9.81 -27.97 -42.96
N LEU A 333 -9.73 -29.05 -42.16
CA LEU A 333 -10.51 -29.14 -40.92
C LEU A 333 -10.17 -28.00 -39.94
N ALA A 334 -8.88 -27.70 -39.80
CA ALA A 334 -8.41 -26.62 -38.94
C ALA A 334 -8.90 -25.22 -39.38
N ALA A 335 -9.19 -25.02 -40.66
CA ALA A 335 -9.74 -23.77 -41.18
C ALA A 335 -11.28 -23.72 -41.18
N LEU A 336 -11.93 -24.85 -41.50
CA LEU A 336 -13.38 -24.91 -41.68
C LEU A 336 -14.15 -24.95 -40.36
N ILE A 337 -13.60 -25.58 -39.32
CA ILE A 337 -14.31 -25.71 -38.03
C ILE A 337 -14.46 -24.35 -37.32
N PRO A 338 -13.42 -23.49 -37.23
CA PRO A 338 -13.58 -22.15 -36.67
C PRO A 338 -14.52 -21.29 -37.53
N LEU A 339 -14.46 -21.45 -38.86
CA LEU A 339 -15.39 -20.78 -39.76
C LEU A 339 -16.83 -21.21 -39.49
N ALA A 340 -17.10 -22.51 -39.31
CA ALA A 340 -18.41 -23.01 -38.93
C ALA A 340 -18.90 -22.41 -37.61
N LEU A 341 -18.01 -22.27 -36.62
CA LEU A 341 -18.34 -21.63 -35.34
C LEU A 341 -18.69 -20.14 -35.50
N VAL A 342 -17.91 -19.40 -36.30
CA VAL A 342 -18.19 -17.99 -36.61
C VAL A 342 -19.53 -17.83 -37.32
N LEU A 343 -19.84 -18.71 -38.27
CA LEU A 343 -21.12 -18.71 -38.99
C LEU A 343 -22.29 -19.07 -38.06
N LEU A 344 -22.10 -20.02 -37.14
CA LEU A 344 -23.10 -20.35 -36.10
C LEU A 344 -23.36 -19.15 -35.17
N ILE A 345 -22.30 -18.45 -34.74
CA ILE A 345 -22.44 -17.23 -33.94
C ILE A 345 -23.19 -16.17 -34.75
N ALA A 346 -22.84 -15.97 -36.02
CA ALA A 346 -23.52 -15.02 -36.89
C ALA A 346 -25.02 -15.34 -37.06
N LEU A 347 -25.40 -16.62 -37.12
CA LEU A 347 -26.81 -17.03 -37.13
C LEU A 347 -27.51 -16.75 -35.80
N ALA A 348 -26.81 -16.94 -34.68
CA ALA A 348 -27.37 -16.70 -33.35
C ALA A 348 -27.52 -15.20 -33.02
N THR A 349 -26.71 -14.34 -33.64
CA THR A 349 -26.72 -12.88 -33.40
C THR A 349 -27.63 -12.13 -34.37
N ASN A 350 -27.74 -12.55 -35.63
CA ASN A 350 -28.57 -11.87 -36.62
C ASN A 350 -29.97 -12.49 -36.67
N GLN A 351 -30.99 -11.79 -36.16
CA GLN A 351 -32.37 -12.26 -36.27
C GLN A 351 -32.96 -11.93 -37.66
N PRO A 352 -33.42 -12.93 -38.41
CA PRO A 352 -34.01 -12.68 -39.72
C PRO A 352 -35.46 -12.17 -39.61
N PHE A 353 -35.96 -11.59 -40.69
CA PHE A 353 -37.38 -11.25 -40.90
C PHE A 353 -37.97 -10.23 -39.92
N GLN A 354 -37.15 -9.28 -39.45
CA GLN A 354 -37.56 -8.24 -38.50
C GLN A 354 -38.30 -7.04 -39.14
N GLY A 355 -38.32 -6.95 -40.48
CA GLY A 355 -39.01 -5.90 -41.23
C GLY A 355 -38.27 -5.51 -42.51
N VAL A 356 -38.67 -4.36 -43.09
CA VAL A 356 -38.22 -3.89 -44.42
C VAL A 356 -37.26 -2.69 -44.36
N SER A 357 -36.82 -2.26 -43.17
CA SER A 357 -35.77 -1.25 -43.08
C SER A 357 -34.44 -1.80 -43.61
N ILE A 358 -33.56 -0.92 -44.10
CA ILE A 358 -32.25 -1.32 -44.66
C ILE A 358 -31.44 -2.14 -43.64
N GLU A 359 -31.48 -1.77 -42.37
CA GLU A 359 -30.78 -2.48 -41.29
C GLU A 359 -31.37 -3.87 -41.03
N GLN A 360 -32.70 -3.99 -41.02
CA GLN A 360 -33.41 -5.27 -40.83
C GLN A 360 -33.26 -6.23 -42.02
N LEU A 361 -33.25 -5.68 -43.25
CA LEU A 361 -32.93 -6.43 -44.46
C LEU A 361 -31.46 -6.88 -44.47
N GLY A 362 -30.55 -6.02 -43.98
CA GLY A 362 -29.15 -6.35 -43.78
C GLY A 362 -28.96 -7.54 -42.83
N ALA A 363 -29.63 -7.53 -41.67
CA ALA A 363 -29.60 -8.65 -40.71
C ALA A 363 -30.18 -9.95 -41.31
N THR A 364 -31.27 -9.84 -42.08
CA THR A 364 -31.86 -11.00 -42.78
C THR A 364 -30.91 -11.57 -43.83
N ASN A 365 -30.26 -10.72 -44.63
CA ASN A 365 -29.25 -11.15 -45.60
C ASN A 365 -28.05 -11.81 -44.92
N ALA A 366 -27.54 -11.22 -43.83
CA ALA A 366 -26.44 -11.80 -43.06
C ALA A 366 -26.80 -13.18 -42.50
N PHE A 367 -28.03 -13.35 -41.99
CA PHE A 367 -28.53 -14.65 -41.53
C PHE A 367 -28.59 -15.67 -42.67
N VAL A 368 -29.22 -15.34 -43.81
CA VAL A 368 -29.36 -16.27 -44.96
C VAL A 368 -28.00 -16.66 -45.53
N ILE A 369 -27.09 -15.70 -45.73
CA ILE A 369 -25.73 -15.97 -46.20
C ILE A 369 -24.99 -16.88 -45.21
N SER A 370 -25.09 -16.58 -43.90
CA SER A 370 -24.44 -17.39 -42.88
C SER A 370 -24.99 -18.82 -42.87
N LEU A 371 -26.29 -19.00 -43.09
CA LEU A 371 -26.94 -20.33 -43.15
C LEU A 371 -26.44 -21.13 -44.35
N VAL A 372 -26.46 -20.54 -45.54
CA VAL A 372 -26.00 -21.21 -46.77
C VAL A 372 -24.53 -21.59 -46.68
N MET A 373 -23.70 -20.65 -46.21
CA MET A 373 -22.27 -20.90 -45.97
C MET A 373 -22.05 -21.99 -44.93
N LEU A 374 -22.83 -21.99 -43.84
CA LEU A 374 -22.71 -23.00 -42.78
C LEU A 374 -23.05 -24.40 -43.31
N VAL A 375 -24.09 -24.53 -44.15
CA VAL A 375 -24.41 -25.81 -44.80
C VAL A 375 -23.25 -26.26 -45.70
N GLY A 376 -22.71 -25.38 -46.54
CA GLY A 376 -21.57 -25.68 -47.40
C GLY A 376 -20.33 -26.11 -46.62
N VAL A 377 -19.99 -25.37 -45.56
CA VAL A 377 -18.89 -25.68 -44.64
C VAL A 377 -19.14 -27.00 -43.92
N GLY A 378 -20.37 -27.26 -43.46
CA GLY A 378 -20.76 -28.49 -42.79
C GLY A 378 -20.62 -29.72 -43.69
N VAL A 379 -21.02 -29.61 -44.96
CA VAL A 379 -20.81 -30.66 -45.97
C VAL A 379 -19.32 -30.90 -46.22
N ALA A 380 -18.52 -29.84 -46.34
CA ALA A 380 -17.07 -29.97 -46.50
C ALA A 380 -16.41 -30.64 -45.29
N ILE A 381 -16.77 -30.23 -44.07
CA ILE A 381 -16.30 -30.85 -42.82
C ILE A 381 -16.68 -32.34 -42.80
N TYR A 382 -17.91 -32.70 -43.17
CA TYR A 382 -18.38 -34.09 -43.19
C TYR A 382 -17.58 -34.98 -44.15
N PHE A 383 -17.29 -34.51 -45.37
CA PHE A 383 -16.51 -35.30 -46.33
C PHE A 383 -15.04 -35.41 -45.95
N ILE A 384 -14.47 -34.34 -45.38
CA ILE A 384 -13.07 -34.36 -44.94
C ILE A 384 -12.94 -35.20 -43.66
N SER A 385 -13.89 -35.14 -42.73
CA SER A 385 -13.85 -35.91 -41.48
C SER A 385 -13.89 -37.42 -41.70
N LYS A 386 -14.55 -37.91 -42.77
CA LYS A 386 -14.50 -39.33 -43.19
C LYS A 386 -13.10 -39.84 -43.50
N ARG A 387 -12.14 -38.94 -43.79
CA ARG A 387 -10.74 -39.31 -44.05
C ARG A 387 -9.97 -39.56 -42.76
N PHE A 388 -10.56 -39.32 -41.59
CA PHE A 388 -9.94 -39.45 -40.28
C PHE A 388 -10.72 -40.45 -39.42
N SER A 389 -10.01 -41.19 -38.58
CA SER A 389 -10.63 -41.90 -37.48
C SER A 389 -11.13 -40.91 -36.41
N ALA A 390 -12.06 -41.32 -35.55
CA ALA A 390 -12.58 -40.45 -34.49
C ALA A 390 -11.46 -39.87 -33.57
N PRO A 391 -10.42 -40.63 -33.17
CA PRO A 391 -9.31 -40.07 -32.38
C PRO A 391 -8.45 -39.06 -33.15
N GLU A 392 -8.20 -39.29 -34.45
CA GLU A 392 -7.44 -38.36 -35.30
C GLU A 392 -8.23 -37.07 -35.52
N PHE A 393 -9.54 -37.16 -35.76
CA PHE A 393 -10.43 -36.01 -35.87
C PHE A 393 -10.40 -35.19 -34.58
N LEU A 394 -10.67 -35.83 -33.43
CA LEU A 394 -10.65 -35.17 -32.12
C LEU A 394 -9.29 -34.52 -31.82
N ARG A 395 -8.19 -35.15 -32.23
CA ARG A 395 -6.85 -34.59 -32.08
C ARG A 395 -6.68 -33.31 -32.89
N VAL A 396 -7.02 -33.34 -34.18
CA VAL A 396 -6.92 -32.16 -35.07
C VAL A 396 -7.78 -31.02 -34.54
N THR A 397 -9.02 -31.29 -34.13
CA THR A 397 -9.91 -30.26 -33.58
C THR A 397 -9.41 -29.71 -32.24
N SER A 398 -8.86 -30.56 -31.37
CA SER A 398 -8.35 -30.14 -30.06
C SER A 398 -7.11 -29.26 -30.19
N VAL A 399 -6.16 -29.63 -31.06
CA VAL A 399 -4.96 -28.82 -31.30
C VAL A 399 -5.32 -27.46 -31.89
N MET A 400 -6.28 -27.42 -32.81
CA MET A 400 -6.79 -26.16 -33.35
C MET A 400 -7.45 -25.29 -32.26
N ALA A 401 -8.27 -25.87 -31.39
CA ALA A 401 -8.85 -25.15 -30.25
C ALA A 401 -7.75 -24.61 -29.32
N ILE A 402 -6.72 -25.39 -29.03
CA ILE A 402 -5.54 -24.97 -28.25
C ILE A 402 -4.81 -23.80 -28.92
N LEU A 403 -4.63 -23.81 -30.25
CA LEU A 403 -3.99 -22.70 -30.96
C LEU A 403 -4.83 -21.43 -30.87
N LEU A 404 -6.16 -21.53 -30.99
CA LEU A 404 -7.06 -20.38 -30.82
C LEU A 404 -6.98 -19.84 -29.39
N LEU A 405 -7.05 -20.70 -28.38
CA LEU A 405 -6.95 -20.30 -26.97
C LEU A 405 -5.58 -19.68 -26.68
N THR A 406 -4.51 -20.21 -27.25
CA THR A 406 -3.17 -19.61 -27.19
C THR A 406 -3.17 -18.19 -27.76
N ALA A 407 -3.76 -17.99 -28.95
CA ALA A 407 -3.85 -16.67 -29.56
C ALA A 407 -4.67 -15.69 -28.71
N LEU A 408 -5.76 -16.15 -28.09
CA LEU A 408 -6.58 -15.35 -27.18
C LEU A 408 -5.83 -14.98 -25.89
N THR A 409 -5.13 -15.93 -25.28
CA THR A 409 -4.28 -15.67 -24.09
C THR A 409 -3.16 -14.69 -24.42
N ILE A 410 -2.45 -14.87 -25.54
CA ILE A 410 -1.41 -13.91 -25.98
C ILE A 410 -2.01 -12.53 -26.22
N ARG A 411 -3.17 -12.44 -26.86
CA ARG A 411 -3.86 -11.17 -27.09
C ARG A 411 -4.24 -10.49 -25.79
N ALA A 412 -4.86 -11.19 -24.84
CA ALA A 412 -5.27 -10.62 -23.56
C ALA A 412 -4.06 -10.15 -22.74
N ALA A 413 -2.98 -10.94 -22.70
CA ALA A 413 -1.73 -10.54 -22.08
C ALA A 413 -1.12 -9.30 -22.77
N THR A 414 -1.16 -9.23 -24.10
CA THR A 414 -0.65 -8.08 -24.86
C THR A 414 -1.47 -6.82 -24.60
N LEU A 415 -2.80 -6.93 -24.54
CA LEU A 415 -3.68 -5.81 -24.21
C LEU A 415 -3.38 -5.26 -22.82
N ALA A 416 -3.32 -6.14 -21.82
CA ALA A 416 -3.07 -5.76 -20.44
C ALA A 416 -1.68 -5.16 -20.22
N ALA A 417 -0.64 -5.70 -20.87
CA ALA A 417 0.74 -5.27 -20.65
C ALA A 417 1.19 -4.09 -21.52
N PHE A 418 0.72 -3.99 -22.77
CA PHE A 418 1.30 -3.06 -23.76
C PHE A 418 0.30 -2.07 -24.37
N VAL A 419 -0.99 -2.38 -24.40
CA VAL A 419 -1.99 -1.50 -25.02
C VAL A 419 -2.67 -0.60 -23.98
N ASN A 420 -2.99 -1.15 -22.81
CA ASN A 420 -3.71 -0.45 -21.74
C ASN A 420 -2.85 -0.17 -20.47
N PRO A 421 -1.52 0.04 -20.52
CA PRO A 421 -0.68 0.08 -19.31
C PRO A 421 -0.96 1.29 -18.39
N ASP A 422 -1.63 2.34 -18.86
CA ASP A 422 -2.04 3.50 -18.05
C ASP A 422 -3.56 3.78 -18.18
N VAL A 423 -4.33 2.78 -18.60
CA VAL A 423 -5.78 2.91 -18.83
C VAL A 423 -6.49 1.87 -18.00
N ALA A 424 -7.36 2.29 -17.10
CA ALA A 424 -7.93 1.45 -16.04
C ALA A 424 -8.98 0.42 -16.50
N VAL A 425 -8.91 -0.06 -17.73
CA VAL A 425 -9.90 -1.00 -18.30
C VAL A 425 -9.61 -2.46 -17.95
N GLU A 426 -8.44 -2.75 -17.39
CA GLU A 426 -7.96 -4.10 -17.10
C GLU A 426 -8.30 -4.52 -15.66
N THR A 427 -9.12 -5.56 -15.49
CA THR A 427 -9.54 -6.05 -14.16
C THR A 427 -8.45 -6.87 -13.46
N ILE A 428 -7.40 -7.30 -14.16
CA ILE A 428 -6.21 -7.90 -13.54
C ILE A 428 -5.36 -6.85 -12.78
N ILE A 429 -5.63 -5.56 -12.95
CA ILE A 429 -4.89 -4.49 -12.28
C ILE A 429 -5.79 -3.85 -11.23
N TYR A 430 -5.41 -4.02 -9.96
CA TYR A 430 -6.22 -3.57 -8.82
C TYR A 430 -6.32 -2.04 -8.75
N ALA A 431 -5.22 -1.34 -9.00
CA ALA A 431 -5.15 0.12 -9.05
C ALA A 431 -4.26 0.53 -10.23
N GLN A 432 -4.83 1.20 -11.22
CA GLN A 432 -4.10 1.64 -12.41
C GLN A 432 -3.60 3.06 -12.21
N GLY A 433 -2.35 3.34 -12.61
CA GLY A 433 -1.90 4.71 -12.83
C GLY A 433 -2.69 5.37 -13.96
N SER A 434 -2.80 6.70 -13.93
CA SER A 434 -3.43 7.45 -15.03
C SER A 434 -2.38 7.89 -16.08
N PRO A 435 -2.80 8.24 -17.31
CA PRO A 435 -1.93 8.86 -18.30
C PRO A 435 -1.45 10.25 -17.87
N ASP A 436 -2.08 10.86 -16.86
CA ASP A 436 -1.68 12.18 -16.37
C ASP A 436 -0.37 12.12 -15.58
N VAL A 437 0.00 10.96 -15.00
CA VAL A 437 1.29 10.76 -14.33
C VAL A 437 2.47 10.95 -15.30
N PRO A 438 2.57 10.21 -16.43
CA PRO A 438 3.63 10.44 -17.40
C PRO A 438 3.53 11.80 -18.11
N ILE A 439 2.35 12.42 -18.18
CA ILE A 439 2.22 13.81 -18.64
C ILE A 439 2.89 14.77 -17.65
N ALA A 440 2.56 14.70 -16.36
CA ALA A 440 3.16 15.53 -15.32
C ALA A 440 4.68 15.33 -15.24
N MET A 441 5.16 14.08 -15.37
CA MET A 441 6.59 13.80 -15.40
C MET A 441 7.31 14.38 -16.61
N ARG A 442 6.67 14.41 -17.79
CA ARG A 442 7.23 15.11 -18.96
C ARG A 442 7.29 16.63 -18.76
N GLU A 443 6.31 17.22 -18.09
CA GLU A 443 6.37 18.65 -17.72
C GLU A 443 7.53 18.93 -16.77
N ILE A 444 7.73 18.09 -15.74
CA ILE A 444 8.86 18.20 -14.81
C ILE A 444 10.20 18.07 -15.56
N GLU A 445 10.33 17.08 -16.46
CA GLU A 445 11.57 16.85 -17.22
C GLU A 445 11.88 18.02 -18.15
N GLU A 446 10.88 18.54 -18.86
CA GLU A 446 11.04 19.70 -19.75
C GLU A 446 11.44 20.95 -18.95
N LEU A 447 10.80 21.19 -17.80
CA LEU A 447 11.17 22.28 -16.90
C LEU A 447 12.62 22.13 -16.40
N SER A 448 13.02 20.91 -16.04
CA SER A 448 14.38 20.58 -15.59
C SER A 448 15.42 20.91 -16.65
N ARG A 449 15.16 20.52 -17.91
CA ARG A 449 16.05 20.79 -19.06
C ARG A 449 16.15 22.27 -19.36
N ARG A 450 15.03 23.01 -19.36
CA ARG A 450 14.99 24.45 -19.66
C ARG A 450 15.67 25.30 -18.59
N LEU A 451 15.41 25.00 -17.31
CA LEU A 451 16.07 25.70 -16.20
C LEU A 451 17.57 25.45 -16.25
N CYS A 452 18.01 24.21 -16.49
CA CYS A 452 19.43 23.91 -16.66
C CYS A 452 20.07 24.69 -17.82
N ALA A 453 19.40 24.76 -18.97
CA ALA A 453 19.89 25.49 -20.14
C ALA A 453 20.05 27.00 -19.89
N GLN A 454 19.18 27.61 -19.08
CA GLN A 454 19.29 29.03 -18.71
C GLN A 454 20.48 29.31 -17.79
N THR A 455 20.74 28.43 -16.82
CA THR A 455 21.85 28.58 -15.86
C THR A 455 23.22 28.26 -16.48
N ALA A 456 23.25 27.50 -17.59
CA ALA A 456 24.47 27.07 -18.29
C ALA A 456 25.12 28.14 -19.20
N SER A 457 24.62 29.40 -19.23
CA SER A 457 25.25 30.51 -19.99
C SER A 457 26.56 31.06 -19.38
N GLY A 458 27.23 30.29 -18.50
CA GLY A 458 28.57 30.55 -17.99
C GLY A 458 29.52 29.39 -18.30
N LYS A 459 30.83 29.67 -18.44
CA LYS A 459 31.90 28.80 -18.99
C LYS A 459 32.08 27.37 -18.42
N ASN A 460 31.23 26.90 -17.51
CA ASN A 460 31.17 25.49 -17.13
C ASN A 460 29.79 24.95 -17.51
N GLN A 461 29.69 24.29 -18.66
CA GLN A 461 28.52 23.51 -19.05
C GLN A 461 28.22 22.50 -17.93
N ILE A 462 27.24 22.80 -17.09
CA ILE A 462 26.62 21.81 -16.23
C ILE A 462 26.01 20.79 -17.18
N GLN A 463 26.46 19.52 -17.13
CA GLN A 463 25.79 18.45 -17.85
C GLN A 463 24.34 18.43 -17.40
N CYS A 464 23.43 18.81 -18.31
CA CYS A 464 22.00 18.81 -18.05
C CYS A 464 21.49 17.38 -18.03
N GLU A 465 21.79 16.66 -16.95
CA GLU A 465 21.19 15.36 -16.67
C GLU A 465 19.72 15.55 -16.25
N ASN A 466 18.90 14.54 -16.50
CA ASN A 466 17.54 14.49 -16.00
C ASN A 466 17.54 14.53 -14.46
N GLY A 467 16.68 15.34 -13.84
CA GLY A 467 16.52 15.34 -12.38
C GLY A 467 17.27 16.43 -11.61
N THR A 468 17.62 17.54 -12.26
CA THR A 468 18.36 18.66 -11.66
C THR A 468 17.49 19.55 -10.77
N ILE A 469 16.20 19.67 -11.05
CA ILE A 469 15.29 20.53 -10.27
C ILE A 469 14.77 19.84 -9.01
N LYS A 470 14.47 20.67 -8.02
CA LYS A 470 13.79 20.23 -6.79
C LYS A 470 12.32 19.95 -7.07
N VAL A 471 11.84 18.76 -6.71
CA VAL A 471 10.42 18.38 -6.83
C VAL A 471 9.94 17.94 -5.46
N ALA A 472 8.97 18.66 -4.90
CA ALA A 472 8.40 18.31 -3.59
C ALA A 472 7.16 17.42 -3.77
N TYR A 473 7.01 16.38 -2.96
CA TYR A 473 5.85 15.48 -3.00
C TYR A 473 5.45 14.95 -1.61
N ASP A 474 4.15 14.66 -1.43
CA ASP A 474 3.58 14.17 -0.17
C ASP A 474 3.43 12.64 -0.12
N ASP A 475 2.87 12.13 0.98
CA ASP A 475 2.56 10.71 1.19
C ASP A 475 1.33 10.25 0.37
N ASP A 476 0.32 11.10 0.22
CA ASP A 476 -0.95 10.79 -0.47
C ASP A 476 -0.78 10.66 -2.00
N SER A 477 0.16 11.40 -2.60
CA SER A 477 0.56 11.25 -4.02
C SER A 477 1.86 10.48 -4.20
N SER A 478 2.45 9.93 -3.13
CA SER A 478 3.79 9.31 -3.19
C SER A 478 3.89 8.19 -4.23
N TRP A 479 2.86 7.36 -4.37
CA TRP A 479 2.80 6.35 -5.42
C TRP A 479 1.94 6.84 -6.59
N PRO A 480 2.42 6.77 -7.86
CA PRO A 480 3.68 6.15 -8.30
C PRO A 480 4.88 7.10 -8.38
N PHE A 481 4.75 8.37 -7.97
CA PHE A 481 5.80 9.39 -8.16
C PHE A 481 7.16 9.02 -7.54
N VAL A 482 7.20 8.28 -6.44
CA VAL A 482 8.44 7.76 -5.82
C VAL A 482 9.28 6.94 -6.82
N TRP A 483 8.64 6.20 -7.72
CA TRP A 483 9.35 5.44 -8.76
C TRP A 483 9.92 6.37 -9.83
N TYR A 484 9.13 7.34 -10.29
CA TYR A 484 9.54 8.28 -11.34
C TYR A 484 10.60 9.29 -10.86
N LEU A 485 10.52 9.70 -9.58
CA LEU A 485 11.43 10.65 -8.96
C LEU A 485 12.70 10.00 -8.39
N ARG A 486 12.89 8.68 -8.50
CA ARG A 486 14.08 7.97 -7.98
C ARG A 486 15.42 8.52 -8.49
N ASN A 487 15.41 9.13 -9.67
CA ASN A 487 16.60 9.74 -10.29
C ASN A 487 16.74 11.25 -9.99
N TYR A 488 15.74 11.88 -9.37
CA TYR A 488 15.77 13.28 -8.97
C TYR A 488 16.45 13.42 -7.61
N ARG A 489 17.76 13.70 -7.61
CA ARG A 489 18.56 13.79 -6.36
C ARG A 489 18.08 14.87 -5.40
N ASN A 490 17.40 15.89 -5.93
CA ASN A 490 16.83 17.00 -5.18
C ASN A 490 15.33 16.79 -4.87
N ALA A 491 14.77 15.59 -5.04
CA ALA A 491 13.37 15.36 -4.67
C ALA A 491 13.17 15.54 -3.15
N GLN A 492 12.14 16.28 -2.75
CA GLN A 492 11.81 16.56 -1.36
C GLN A 492 10.51 15.85 -0.98
N TYR A 493 10.63 14.76 -0.23
CA TYR A 493 9.47 14.13 0.41
C TYR A 493 9.09 14.90 1.68
N TYR A 494 7.85 15.37 1.79
CA TYR A 494 7.38 16.14 2.96
C TYR A 494 6.23 15.46 3.75
N GLY A 495 5.72 14.32 3.28
CA GLY A 495 4.68 13.55 3.97
C GLY A 495 3.36 14.32 4.19
N GLY A 496 2.57 13.88 5.18
CA GLY A 496 1.26 14.48 5.50
C GLY A 496 1.31 15.76 6.35
N SER A 497 2.47 16.14 6.87
CA SER A 497 2.65 17.33 7.71
C SER A 497 3.65 18.29 7.07
N PRO A 498 3.22 19.11 6.10
CA PRO A 498 4.12 20.04 5.42
C PRO A 498 4.69 21.07 6.41
N GLY A 499 5.97 21.42 6.22
CA GLY A 499 6.68 22.42 7.01
C GLY A 499 7.59 23.29 6.15
N ALA A 500 7.90 24.50 6.61
CA ALA A 500 8.76 25.44 5.89
C ALA A 500 10.25 25.00 5.89
N PRO A 501 11.06 25.41 4.90
CA PRO A 501 10.70 26.18 3.70
C PRO A 501 10.32 25.31 2.48
N PHE A 502 9.31 25.77 1.71
CA PHE A 502 8.99 25.24 0.38
C PHE A 502 9.56 26.16 -0.71
N ASP A 503 10.67 25.72 -1.33
CA ASP A 503 11.36 26.41 -2.43
C ASP A 503 11.44 25.59 -3.73
N ALA A 504 10.68 24.48 -3.82
CA ALA A 504 10.69 23.61 -4.99
C ALA A 504 9.99 24.28 -6.19
N PRO A 505 10.59 24.29 -7.41
CA PRO A 505 9.91 24.71 -8.63
C PRO A 505 8.59 23.99 -8.90
N VAL A 506 8.51 22.71 -8.51
CA VAL A 506 7.31 21.87 -8.65
C VAL A 506 6.93 21.25 -7.31
N VAL A 507 5.64 21.30 -6.97
CA VAL A 507 5.06 20.63 -5.81
C VAL A 507 3.89 19.75 -6.26
N ILE A 508 3.93 18.48 -5.86
CA ILE A 508 2.89 17.47 -6.11
C ILE A 508 2.22 17.19 -4.78
N VAL A 509 0.90 17.37 -4.70
CA VAL A 509 0.16 17.16 -3.45
C VAL A 509 -1.14 16.40 -3.69
N GLY A 510 -1.44 15.44 -2.82
CA GLY A 510 -2.69 14.70 -2.83
C GLY A 510 -3.81 15.50 -2.18
N PRO A 511 -5.09 15.16 -2.45
CA PRO A 511 -6.23 15.91 -1.96
C PRO A 511 -6.28 15.99 -0.43
N LYS A 512 -5.74 14.98 0.29
CA LYS A 512 -5.73 14.96 1.76
C LYS A 512 -4.86 16.07 2.37
N ASN A 513 -3.74 16.39 1.74
CA ASN A 513 -2.74 17.31 2.28
C ASN A 513 -2.79 18.71 1.65
N GLU A 514 -3.68 18.90 0.68
CA GLU A 514 -3.69 20.12 -0.11
C GLU A 514 -4.04 21.38 0.71
N GLU A 515 -4.97 21.30 1.65
CA GLU A 515 -5.28 22.44 2.53
C GLU A 515 -4.11 22.80 3.45
N ALA A 516 -3.36 21.81 3.93
CA ALA A 516 -2.21 22.02 4.81
C ALA A 516 -1.02 22.69 4.07
N ILE A 517 -0.84 22.41 2.77
CA ILE A 517 0.29 22.96 2.00
C ILE A 517 0.03 24.39 1.47
N LYS A 518 -1.24 24.75 1.22
CA LYS A 518 -1.63 26.04 0.61
C LYS A 518 -0.99 27.28 1.27
N PRO A 519 -0.95 27.42 2.61
CA PRO A 519 -0.30 28.56 3.26
C PRO A 519 1.18 28.73 2.88
N PHE A 520 1.92 27.62 2.71
CA PHE A 520 3.34 27.65 2.38
C PHE A 520 3.62 27.97 0.90
N LEU A 521 2.70 27.62 0.01
CA LEU A 521 2.79 27.95 -1.42
C LEU A 521 2.44 29.43 -1.66
N GLY A 522 1.43 29.93 -0.93
CA GLY A 522 0.90 31.27 -1.08
C GLY A 522 0.48 31.54 -2.54
N THR A 523 0.73 32.76 -3.01
CA THR A 523 0.38 33.20 -4.38
C THR A 523 1.49 32.94 -5.40
N ARG A 524 2.59 32.27 -5.01
CA ARG A 524 3.80 32.06 -5.84
C ARG A 524 3.63 30.96 -6.87
N TYR A 525 2.61 30.11 -6.76
CA TYR A 525 2.41 28.94 -7.60
C TYR A 525 1.13 29.03 -8.42
N THR A 526 1.12 28.32 -9.55
CA THR A 526 -0.06 28.06 -10.36
C THR A 526 -0.47 26.61 -10.19
N ARG A 527 -1.73 26.38 -9.81
CA ARG A 527 -2.30 25.07 -9.56
C ARG A 527 -2.89 24.46 -10.83
N ARG A 528 -2.64 23.18 -11.05
CA ARG A 528 -3.40 22.30 -11.95
C ARG A 528 -3.81 21.05 -11.20
N GLN A 529 -4.82 20.37 -11.74
CA GLN A 529 -5.28 19.11 -11.17
C GLN A 529 -5.21 18.04 -12.25
N TYR A 530 -4.68 16.90 -11.84
CA TYR A 530 -4.50 15.71 -12.65
C TYR A 530 -5.11 14.52 -11.92
N LYS A 531 -5.37 13.44 -12.67
CA LYS A 531 -5.80 12.16 -12.11
C LYS A 531 -4.56 11.39 -11.70
N LEU A 532 -4.54 10.78 -10.53
CA LEU A 532 -3.42 9.96 -10.06
C LEU A 532 -3.65 8.49 -10.40
N ILE A 533 -4.74 7.93 -9.86
CA ILE A 533 -5.05 6.51 -9.89
C ILE A 533 -6.53 6.33 -10.19
N TRP A 534 -6.83 5.28 -10.94
CA TRP A 534 -8.18 4.79 -11.17
C TRP A 534 -8.35 3.39 -10.61
N TRP A 535 -9.52 3.15 -10.03
CA TRP A 535 -9.98 1.81 -9.73
C TRP A 535 -10.87 1.31 -10.87
N PRO A 536 -10.68 0.07 -11.35
CA PRO A 536 -11.51 -0.50 -12.40
C PRO A 536 -12.98 -0.54 -12.00
N LEU A 537 -13.89 -0.47 -12.98
CA LEU A 537 -15.32 -0.68 -12.72
C LEU A 537 -15.53 -2.06 -12.09
N GLU A 538 -16.05 -2.06 -10.87
CA GLU A 538 -16.24 -3.27 -10.07
C GLU A 538 -17.61 -3.93 -10.31
N GLY A 539 -18.17 -3.78 -11.52
CA GLY A 539 -19.51 -4.26 -11.85
C GLY A 539 -19.70 -5.78 -11.68
N TYR A 540 -18.60 -6.53 -11.62
CA TYR A 540 -18.60 -7.97 -11.33
C TYR A 540 -18.89 -8.30 -9.85
N LYS A 541 -18.87 -7.33 -8.92
CA LYS A 541 -19.12 -7.57 -7.49
C LYS A 541 -20.58 -7.92 -7.18
N ASP A 542 -21.51 -7.42 -7.99
CA ASP A 542 -22.95 -7.68 -7.83
C ASP A 542 -23.44 -8.76 -8.80
N LEU A 543 -22.67 -9.83 -8.99
CA LEU A 543 -23.08 -10.97 -9.82
C LEU A 543 -24.10 -11.83 -9.06
N SER A 544 -25.32 -11.93 -9.58
CA SER A 544 -26.41 -12.80 -9.08
C SER A 544 -26.88 -13.77 -10.17
N LEU A 545 -27.65 -14.81 -9.81
CA LEU A 545 -28.25 -15.71 -10.82
C LEU A 545 -29.13 -14.92 -11.80
N ASP A 546 -29.92 -13.96 -11.31
CA ASP A 546 -30.79 -13.13 -12.14
C ASP A 546 -29.99 -12.29 -13.14
N ARG A 547 -28.83 -11.75 -12.71
CA ARG A 547 -27.94 -10.98 -13.57
C ARG A 547 -27.21 -11.86 -14.58
N VAL A 548 -26.82 -13.08 -14.20
CA VAL A 548 -26.28 -14.06 -15.15
C VAL A 548 -27.34 -14.43 -16.18
N TRP A 549 -28.59 -14.62 -15.76
CA TRP A 549 -29.71 -14.88 -16.66
C TRP A 549 -30.03 -13.68 -17.57
N SER A 550 -29.93 -12.45 -17.06
CA SER A 550 -30.11 -11.24 -17.86
C SER A 550 -29.02 -11.12 -18.94
N TYR A 551 -27.75 -11.42 -18.61
CA TYR A 551 -26.67 -11.48 -19.61
C TYR A 551 -26.91 -12.52 -20.72
N LEU A 552 -27.66 -13.59 -20.46
CA LEU A 552 -27.97 -14.61 -21.46
C LEU A 552 -29.19 -14.25 -22.31
N THR A 553 -30.18 -13.56 -21.73
CA THR A 553 -31.50 -13.31 -22.34
C THR A 553 -31.62 -11.91 -22.96
N ASN A 554 -30.98 -10.89 -22.38
CA ASN A 554 -31.02 -9.51 -22.86
C ASN A 554 -29.90 -9.27 -23.90
N PRO A 555 -30.23 -8.98 -25.18
CA PRO A 555 -29.22 -8.77 -26.22
C PRO A 555 -28.26 -7.60 -25.95
N GLU A 556 -28.73 -6.51 -25.34
CA GLU A 556 -27.89 -5.35 -25.05
C GLU A 556 -26.87 -5.62 -23.95
N GLU A 557 -27.31 -6.21 -22.84
CA GLU A 557 -26.43 -6.58 -21.73
C GLU A 557 -25.42 -7.66 -22.15
N ARG A 558 -25.85 -8.62 -22.97
CA ARG A 558 -24.96 -9.63 -23.56
C ARG A 558 -23.88 -9.01 -24.45
N SER A 559 -24.27 -8.04 -25.28
CA SER A 559 -23.34 -7.30 -26.14
C SER A 559 -22.36 -6.48 -25.30
N ALA A 560 -22.84 -5.81 -24.25
CA ALA A 560 -22.00 -5.05 -23.33
C ALA A 560 -21.02 -5.96 -22.58
N LEU A 561 -21.48 -7.12 -22.09
CA LEU A 561 -20.65 -8.12 -21.44
C LEU A 561 -19.58 -8.65 -22.40
N PHE A 562 -19.95 -9.04 -23.63
CA PHE A 562 -18.99 -9.51 -24.62
C PHE A 562 -17.99 -8.41 -25.01
N THR A 563 -18.45 -7.16 -25.08
CA THR A 563 -17.59 -6.02 -25.40
C THR A 563 -16.58 -5.73 -24.28
N ALA A 564 -17.01 -5.81 -23.03
CA ALA A 564 -16.13 -5.70 -21.88
C ALA A 564 -15.17 -6.90 -21.80
N TRP A 565 -15.68 -8.13 -21.95
CA TRP A 565 -14.92 -9.37 -21.80
C TRP A 565 -13.90 -9.58 -22.93
N PHE A 566 -14.28 -9.33 -24.18
CA PHE A 566 -13.43 -9.61 -25.34
C PHE A 566 -12.63 -8.39 -25.79
N TYR A 567 -13.21 -7.19 -25.76
CA TYR A 567 -12.55 -5.97 -26.25
C TYR A 567 -12.03 -5.06 -25.14
N HIS A 568 -12.27 -5.38 -23.86
CA HIS A 568 -11.89 -4.56 -22.70
C HIS A 568 -12.40 -3.11 -22.84
N ARG A 569 -13.63 -2.97 -23.36
CA ARG A 569 -14.28 -1.67 -23.57
C ARG A 569 -15.58 -1.59 -22.78
N TYR A 570 -15.80 -0.44 -22.18
CA TYR A 570 -16.98 -0.15 -21.37
C TYR A 570 -17.81 0.95 -22.04
N LYS A 571 -19.12 0.95 -21.77
CA LYS A 571 -20.06 1.95 -22.31
C LYS A 571 -19.76 3.35 -21.77
N GLU A 572 -19.34 3.45 -20.51
CA GLU A 572 -19.04 4.71 -19.84
C GLU A 572 -17.58 5.11 -20.07
N SER A 573 -17.36 6.41 -20.29
CA SER A 573 -16.02 6.97 -20.37
C SER A 573 -15.31 6.93 -19.01
N LEU A 574 -13.99 6.84 -19.00
CA LEU A 574 -13.18 6.82 -17.77
C LEU A 574 -13.40 8.04 -16.86
N ASN A 575 -13.84 9.18 -17.42
CA ASN A 575 -14.15 10.38 -16.64
C ASN A 575 -15.44 10.22 -15.81
N ALA A 576 -16.33 9.30 -16.19
CA ALA A 576 -17.57 9.02 -15.46
C ALA A 576 -17.39 7.94 -14.39
N TRP A 577 -16.19 7.36 -14.27
CA TRP A 577 -15.95 6.28 -13.33
C TRP A 577 -15.95 6.80 -11.88
N PRO A 578 -16.56 6.06 -10.94
CA PRO A 578 -16.84 6.56 -9.60
C PRO A 578 -15.59 6.67 -8.69
N TYR A 579 -14.50 6.00 -9.05
CA TYR A 579 -13.34 5.81 -8.17
C TYR A 579 -12.06 6.37 -8.80
N VAL A 580 -11.93 7.71 -8.76
CA VAL A 580 -10.75 8.44 -9.27
C VAL A 580 -10.04 9.12 -8.09
N HIS A 581 -8.77 8.80 -7.89
CA HIS A 581 -7.90 9.58 -7.01
C HIS A 581 -7.22 10.67 -7.84
N ASN A 582 -7.25 11.92 -7.38
CA ASN A 582 -6.63 13.05 -8.06
C ASN A 582 -5.33 13.47 -7.37
N PHE A 583 -4.53 14.31 -8.01
CA PHE A 583 -3.45 15.05 -7.36
C PHE A 583 -3.38 16.45 -7.94
N SER A 584 -2.86 17.37 -7.13
CA SER A 584 -2.66 18.76 -7.50
C SER A 584 -1.19 19.00 -7.82
N PHE A 585 -0.97 19.65 -8.95
CA PHE A 585 0.35 19.94 -9.51
C PHE A 585 0.56 21.44 -9.52
N TYR A 586 1.50 21.88 -8.69
CA TYR A 586 1.83 23.28 -8.50
C TYR A 586 3.16 23.59 -9.18
N VAL A 587 3.16 24.59 -10.05
CA VAL A 587 4.38 25.11 -10.69
C VAL A 587 4.59 26.56 -10.26
N ARG A 588 5.81 26.89 -9.85
CA ARG A 588 6.15 28.24 -9.41
C ARG A 588 6.05 29.23 -10.58
N LYS A 589 5.41 30.38 -10.36
CA LYS A 589 5.04 31.34 -11.43
C LYS A 589 6.23 31.93 -12.19
N ASP A 590 7.37 32.09 -11.53
CA ASP A 590 8.63 32.58 -12.12
C ASP A 590 9.21 31.64 -13.19
N VAL A 591 8.93 30.34 -13.09
CA VAL A 591 9.41 29.32 -14.03
C VAL A 591 8.30 28.73 -14.91
N ALA A 592 7.03 29.04 -14.61
CA ALA A 592 5.88 28.49 -15.33
C ALA A 592 5.87 28.88 -16.82
N ASN A 593 6.41 30.04 -17.18
CA ASN A 593 6.55 30.50 -18.56
C ASN A 593 7.49 29.63 -19.41
N LEU A 594 8.33 28.80 -18.78
CA LEU A 594 9.19 27.85 -19.48
C LEU A 594 8.40 26.66 -20.01
N LEU A 595 7.21 26.39 -19.50
CA LEU A 595 6.35 25.31 -19.95
C LEU A 595 5.41 25.78 -21.07
N TRP A 596 5.49 25.13 -22.24
CA TRP A 596 4.58 25.40 -23.36
C TRP A 596 3.10 25.20 -23.00
N SER A 597 2.79 24.22 -22.15
CA SER A 597 1.42 23.95 -21.72
C SER A 597 0.82 25.08 -20.88
N TYR A 598 1.64 26.00 -20.33
CA TYR A 598 1.19 27.15 -19.55
C TYR A 598 0.88 28.39 -20.40
N GLY A 599 1.08 28.32 -21.72
CA GLY A 599 0.81 29.42 -22.65
C GLY A 599 1.86 30.53 -22.55
N GLY A 600 2.32 31.01 -23.70
CA GLY A 600 3.17 32.20 -23.73
C GLY A 600 2.43 33.39 -23.12
N THR A 601 3.05 34.03 -22.13
CA THR A 601 2.53 35.12 -21.28
C THR A 601 1.53 34.68 -20.20
N VAL A 602 2.06 34.17 -19.07
CA VAL A 602 1.40 34.40 -17.79
C VAL A 602 1.56 35.89 -17.49
N PRO A 603 0.48 36.70 -17.39
CA PRO A 603 0.62 38.07 -16.97
C PRO A 603 1.27 38.05 -15.59
N ASN A 604 2.45 38.67 -15.48
CA ASN A 604 3.06 38.96 -14.20
C ASN A 604 2.22 40.05 -13.54
N GLN A 605 0.99 39.71 -13.14
CA GLN A 605 0.21 40.60 -12.30
C GLN A 605 0.92 40.60 -10.96
N PRO A 606 1.41 41.75 -10.48
CA PRO A 606 1.93 41.83 -9.12
C PRO A 606 0.84 41.32 -8.20
N VAL A 607 1.21 40.32 -7.38
CA VAL A 607 0.32 39.74 -6.39
C VAL A 607 -0.22 40.89 -5.55
N GLU A 608 -1.52 41.15 -5.66
CA GLU A 608 -2.19 42.10 -4.79
C GLU A 608 -2.26 41.45 -3.40
N ASP A 609 -1.44 41.95 -2.48
CA ASP A 609 -1.47 41.52 -1.10
C ASP A 609 -2.79 42.00 -0.46
N GLU A 610 -3.68 41.05 -0.15
CA GLU A 610 -4.97 41.34 0.48
C GLU A 610 -4.78 42.07 1.83
N TYR A 611 -3.67 41.80 2.52
CA TYR A 611 -3.31 42.47 3.77
C TYR A 611 -2.76 43.87 3.52
N ALA A 612 -2.13 44.14 2.38
CA ALA A 612 -1.68 45.48 2.03
C ALA A 612 -2.86 46.45 1.93
N LYS A 613 -4.01 46.01 1.39
CA LYS A 613 -5.25 46.82 1.37
C LYS A 613 -5.83 47.07 2.77
N LYS A 614 -5.55 46.19 3.73
CA LYS A 614 -6.00 46.27 5.13
C LYS A 614 -4.94 46.88 6.05
N THR A 615 -3.77 47.28 5.52
CA THR A 615 -2.70 47.86 6.31
C THR A 615 -3.05 49.28 6.68
N ILE A 616 -3.19 49.53 7.98
CA ILE A 616 -3.34 50.87 8.53
C ILE A 616 -2.02 51.30 9.16
N GLN A 617 -1.57 52.50 8.84
CA GLN A 617 -0.40 53.11 9.47
C GLN A 617 -0.86 53.85 10.73
N ILE A 618 -0.46 53.37 11.90
CA ILE A 618 -0.73 54.03 13.18
C ILE A 618 0.56 54.71 13.63
N PRO A 619 0.68 56.05 13.52
CA PRO A 619 1.87 56.76 13.98
C PRO A 619 2.01 56.64 15.49
N ALA A 620 3.24 56.48 15.97
CA ALA A 620 3.51 56.51 17.40
C ALA A 620 3.20 57.90 17.97
N THR A 621 2.28 57.98 18.93
CA THR A 621 1.95 59.23 19.63
C THR A 621 3.10 59.72 20.51
N ARG A 622 3.98 58.79 20.91
CA ARG A 622 5.12 59.04 21.78
C ARG A 622 6.18 57.95 21.60
N ALA A 623 7.45 58.32 21.64
CA ALA A 623 8.59 57.41 21.75
C ALA A 623 9.30 57.63 23.09
N LEU A 624 9.77 56.55 23.71
CA LEU A 624 10.45 56.57 25.01
C LEU A 624 11.78 55.82 24.91
N GLY A 625 12.81 56.43 25.51
CA GLY A 625 14.15 55.86 25.64
C GLY A 625 15.10 56.10 24.47
N ALA A 626 16.34 55.66 24.66
CA ALA A 626 17.43 55.75 23.70
C ALA A 626 18.34 54.51 23.85
N GLN A 627 19.18 54.23 22.85
CA GLN A 627 20.15 53.16 22.97
C GLN A 627 21.16 53.44 24.10
N GLY A 628 21.43 52.46 24.96
CA GLY A 628 22.46 52.57 26.00
C GLY A 628 22.20 51.69 27.23
N VAL A 629 22.97 51.96 28.29
CA VAL A 629 23.00 51.16 29.53
C VAL A 629 22.53 51.93 30.77
N GLY A 630 22.28 53.24 30.66
CA GLY A 630 21.76 54.08 31.74
C GLY A 630 20.26 53.90 32.00
N ASN A 631 19.74 54.51 33.06
CA ASN A 631 18.30 54.50 33.35
C ASN A 631 17.52 55.19 32.23
N GLY A 632 16.45 54.55 31.73
CA GLY A 632 15.71 55.03 30.56
C GLY A 632 16.39 54.78 29.21
N GLN A 633 17.54 54.09 29.20
CA GLN A 633 18.17 53.61 27.97
C GLN A 633 18.01 52.11 27.83
N PHE A 634 17.99 51.60 26.60
CA PHE A 634 17.71 50.19 26.30
C PHE A 634 18.75 49.58 25.37
N ASN A 635 18.96 48.28 25.51
CA ASN A 635 19.72 47.46 24.58
C ASN A 635 18.94 46.16 24.29
N PHE A 636 18.49 46.01 23.04
CA PHE A 636 17.58 44.96 22.59
C PHE A 636 16.35 44.76 23.51
N PRO A 637 15.49 45.79 23.69
CA PRO A 637 14.26 45.61 24.45
C PRO A 637 13.33 44.60 23.73
N ARG A 638 12.91 43.52 24.40
CA ARG A 638 12.12 42.44 23.77
C ARG A 638 10.63 42.45 24.11
N ASN A 639 10.26 42.99 25.26
CA ASN A 639 8.87 42.95 25.72
C ASN A 639 8.52 44.11 26.64
N ILE A 640 7.22 44.42 26.69
CA ILE A 640 6.62 45.41 27.56
C ILE A 640 5.43 44.83 28.29
N ALA A 641 5.18 45.30 29.51
CA ALA A 641 3.98 44.99 30.28
C ALA A 641 3.50 46.22 31.05
N LEU A 642 2.21 46.28 31.37
CA LEU A 642 1.59 47.36 32.14
C LEU A 642 1.03 46.83 33.45
N ASP A 643 1.18 47.57 34.54
CA ASP A 643 0.42 47.31 35.78
C ASP A 643 -0.96 47.99 35.76
N ALA A 644 -1.78 47.72 36.79
CA ALA A 644 -3.12 48.28 36.91
C ALA A 644 -3.15 49.81 37.06
N GLN A 645 -2.02 50.44 37.41
CA GLN A 645 -1.87 51.89 37.52
C GLN A 645 -1.34 52.52 36.22
N GLY A 646 -1.07 51.70 35.18
CA GLY A 646 -0.54 52.15 33.91
C GLY A 646 0.97 52.38 33.92
N ASN A 647 1.71 51.90 34.93
CA ASN A 647 3.16 51.95 34.90
C ASN A 647 3.69 50.95 33.86
N LEU A 648 4.68 51.37 33.08
CA LEU A 648 5.29 50.60 32.01
C LEU A 648 6.51 49.85 32.50
N TYR A 649 6.52 48.54 32.29
CA TYR A 649 7.66 47.68 32.53
C TYR A 649 8.26 47.28 31.20
N VAL A 650 9.59 47.39 31.07
CA VAL A 650 10.33 47.05 29.86
C VAL A 650 11.38 45.98 30.18
N ALA A 651 11.34 44.88 29.44
CA ALA A 651 12.37 43.85 29.44
C ALA A 651 13.56 44.32 28.58
N ASP A 652 14.60 44.82 29.24
CA ASP A 652 15.82 45.35 28.63
C ASP A 652 16.86 44.22 28.53
N SER A 653 16.67 43.38 27.51
CA SER A 653 17.18 42.00 27.50
C SER A 653 18.70 41.89 27.53
N ASP A 654 19.41 42.66 26.72
CA ASP A 654 20.88 42.57 26.63
C ASP A 654 21.57 43.35 27.76
N ASN A 655 20.85 44.25 28.42
CA ASN A 655 21.28 44.83 29.70
C ASN A 655 20.91 43.95 30.91
N ALA A 656 20.27 42.79 30.68
CA ALA A 656 19.88 41.80 31.69
C ALA A 656 19.10 42.42 32.87
N ARG A 657 18.14 43.30 32.57
CA ARG A 657 17.35 43.99 33.60
C ARG A 657 15.92 44.25 33.16
N VAL A 658 15.06 44.50 34.14
CA VAL A 658 13.72 45.06 33.94
C VAL A 658 13.75 46.51 34.39
N GLN A 659 13.16 47.40 33.59
CA GLN A 659 12.99 48.82 33.95
C GLN A 659 11.51 49.15 34.08
N LYS A 660 11.15 49.90 35.12
CA LYS A 660 9.78 50.39 35.38
C LYS A 660 9.73 51.90 35.18
N PHE A 661 8.68 52.38 34.52
CA PHE A 661 8.37 53.77 34.24
C PHE A 661 6.95 54.09 34.69
N ASP A 662 6.66 55.34 35.04
CA ASP A 662 5.27 55.76 35.24
C ASP A 662 4.51 55.86 33.91
N ALA A 663 3.20 56.09 33.98
CA ALA A 663 2.35 56.29 32.80
C ALA A 663 2.81 57.47 31.90
N ASN A 664 3.59 58.39 32.47
CA ASN A 664 4.20 59.50 31.77
C ASN A 664 5.63 59.18 31.29
N GLY A 665 6.08 57.92 31.31
CA GLY A 665 7.38 57.50 30.82
C GLY A 665 8.57 57.98 31.66
N LYS A 666 8.35 58.48 32.88
CA LYS A 666 9.43 58.81 33.82
C LYS A 666 9.97 57.53 34.45
N PHE A 667 11.29 57.35 34.44
CA PHE A 667 11.94 56.23 35.08
C PHE A 667 11.63 56.20 36.59
N LEU A 668 11.24 55.02 37.10
CA LEU A 668 10.96 54.79 38.52
C LEU A 668 12.04 53.93 39.16
N LEU A 669 12.27 52.72 38.63
CA LEU A 669 13.25 51.78 39.18
C LEU A 669 13.70 50.76 38.12
N ALA A 670 14.83 50.12 38.38
CA ALA A 670 15.35 49.01 37.59
C ALA A 670 15.92 47.93 38.51
N TRP A 671 15.81 46.67 38.10
CA TRP A 671 16.41 45.55 38.81
C TRP A 671 16.82 44.45 37.83
N GLY A 672 17.72 43.58 38.28
CA GLY A 672 18.33 42.55 37.46
C GLY A 672 19.80 42.83 37.16
N THR A 673 20.57 41.76 37.05
CA THR A 673 21.96 41.78 36.57
C THR A 673 22.20 40.58 35.67
N LYS A 674 23.26 40.63 34.87
CA LYS A 674 23.65 39.51 34.00
C LYS A 674 23.98 38.27 34.85
N SER A 675 23.44 37.12 34.46
CA SER A 675 23.80 35.82 35.05
C SER A 675 25.27 35.49 34.79
N PRO A 676 25.95 34.84 35.76
CA PRO A 676 27.29 34.31 35.52
C PRO A 676 27.26 33.25 34.41
N ASP A 677 28.20 33.33 33.48
CA ASP A 677 28.32 32.37 32.38
C ASP A 677 28.62 30.96 32.91
N ASN A 678 28.03 29.93 32.29
CA ASN A 678 28.28 28.50 32.58
C ASN A 678 27.96 28.02 34.01
N VAL A 679 27.06 28.69 34.73
CA VAL A 679 26.58 28.21 36.05
C VAL A 679 25.26 27.44 35.88
N PRO A 680 25.15 26.17 36.31
CA PRO A 680 23.94 25.35 36.11
C PRO A 680 22.66 25.92 36.75
N ASN A 681 22.81 26.65 37.87
CA ASN A 681 21.71 27.29 38.59
C ASN A 681 22.11 28.72 38.97
N PRO A 682 22.01 29.69 38.05
CA PRO A 682 22.37 31.07 38.33
C PRO A 682 21.57 31.64 39.51
N PRO A 683 22.12 32.58 40.30
CA PRO A 683 21.41 33.17 41.42
C PRO A 683 20.07 33.82 41.00
N PRO A 684 19.06 33.84 41.89
CA PRO A 684 17.82 34.56 41.64
C PRO A 684 18.07 36.05 41.46
N GLY A 685 17.26 36.72 40.63
CA GLY A 685 17.45 38.12 40.29
C GLY A 685 18.53 38.38 39.23
N THR A 686 19.16 37.34 38.69
CA THR A 686 20.05 37.45 37.51
C THR A 686 19.37 36.91 36.26
N PHE A 687 19.76 37.40 35.08
CA PHE A 687 19.17 37.03 33.79
C PHE A 687 20.23 36.77 32.70
N THR A 688 19.95 35.83 31.79
CA THR A 688 20.78 35.62 30.59
C THR A 688 20.17 36.30 29.37
N GLN A 689 18.87 36.10 29.12
CA GLN A 689 18.06 36.94 28.23
C GLN A 689 16.60 36.90 28.66
N ILE A 690 16.01 38.07 28.86
CA ILE A 690 14.60 38.21 29.16
C ILE A 690 13.84 38.36 27.84
N TRP A 691 12.83 37.54 27.57
CA TRP A 691 12.02 37.69 26.35
C TRP A 691 10.59 38.11 26.62
N GLY A 692 9.95 37.59 27.66
CA GLY A 692 8.56 37.84 27.98
C GLY A 692 8.39 38.27 29.42
N MET A 693 7.40 39.12 29.66
CA MET A 693 7.04 39.59 30.98
C MET A 693 5.53 39.79 31.08
N ALA A 694 4.98 39.52 32.27
CA ALA A 694 3.60 39.84 32.61
C ALA A 694 3.53 40.43 34.02
N VAL A 695 2.57 41.32 34.26
CA VAL A 695 2.36 41.93 35.57
C VAL A 695 0.95 41.61 36.04
N ASP A 696 0.82 41.07 37.25
CA ASP A 696 -0.49 40.75 37.82
C ASP A 696 -1.18 41.95 38.46
N LYS A 697 -2.46 41.76 38.83
CA LYS A 697 -3.28 42.78 39.49
C LYS A 697 -2.73 43.24 40.85
N ASN A 698 -1.86 42.43 41.48
CA ASN A 698 -1.21 42.75 42.75
C ASN A 698 0.15 43.45 42.55
N GLY A 699 0.56 43.68 41.30
CA GLY A 699 1.84 44.29 40.94
C GLY A 699 3.03 43.33 40.95
N ASN A 700 2.82 42.01 41.05
CA ASN A 700 3.89 41.04 40.89
C ASN A 700 4.29 40.93 39.42
N VAL A 701 5.59 40.86 39.17
CA VAL A 701 6.18 40.81 37.83
C VAL A 701 6.72 39.41 37.57
N TYR A 702 6.24 38.78 36.51
CA TYR A 702 6.66 37.46 36.05
C TYR A 702 7.54 37.62 34.81
N VAL A 703 8.72 37.02 34.83
CA VAL A 703 9.75 37.21 33.80
C VAL A 703 10.18 35.85 33.27
N THR A 704 10.17 35.68 31.95
CA THR A 704 10.73 34.50 31.29
C THR A 704 12.22 34.70 31.04
N ASP A 705 13.06 33.99 31.77
CA ASP A 705 14.51 34.01 31.63
C ASP A 705 14.91 32.90 30.64
N THR A 706 14.76 33.22 29.36
CA THR A 706 14.66 32.27 28.24
C THR A 706 15.84 31.31 28.19
N TRP A 707 17.06 31.81 28.34
CA TRP A 707 18.27 30.99 28.25
C TRP A 707 18.79 30.48 29.59
N ASN A 708 18.12 30.81 30.69
CA ASN A 708 18.26 30.08 31.96
C ASN A 708 17.13 29.07 32.16
N HIS A 709 16.22 28.90 31.18
CA HIS A 709 15.18 27.88 31.17
C HIS A 709 14.24 27.95 32.39
N ARG A 710 13.92 29.16 32.83
CA ARG A 710 13.16 29.39 34.06
C ARG A 710 12.23 30.59 33.99
N ILE A 711 11.29 30.63 34.92
CA ILE A 711 10.42 31.77 35.18
C ILE A 711 10.79 32.35 36.54
N GLN A 712 10.89 33.67 36.63
CA GLN A 712 11.14 34.38 37.89
C GLN A 712 10.00 35.33 38.22
N LYS A 713 9.58 35.36 39.49
CA LYS A 713 8.52 36.22 40.05
C LYS A 713 9.15 37.25 41.00
N PHE A 714 8.79 38.52 40.82
CA PHE A 714 9.24 39.65 41.62
C PHE A 714 8.03 40.42 42.16
N ASP A 715 8.22 41.18 43.25
CA ASP A 715 7.23 42.17 43.69
C ASP A 715 7.32 43.47 42.87
N ALA A 716 6.42 44.42 43.15
CA ALA A 716 6.36 45.70 42.46
C ALA A 716 7.61 46.59 42.63
N ASN A 717 8.47 46.28 43.62
CA ASN A 717 9.73 46.98 43.91
C ASN A 717 10.94 46.24 43.33
N GLY A 718 10.74 45.14 42.58
CA GLY A 718 11.81 44.34 41.99
C GLY A 718 12.48 43.37 42.96
N LYS A 719 11.90 43.13 44.14
CA LYS A 719 12.42 42.11 45.07
C LYS A 719 12.04 40.73 44.56
N PHE A 720 13.01 39.83 44.50
CA PHE A 720 12.79 38.44 44.13
C PHE A 720 11.85 37.74 45.13
N LEU A 721 10.84 37.04 44.61
CA LEU A 721 9.88 36.27 45.40
C LEU A 721 10.05 34.77 45.18
N LYS A 722 10.06 34.30 43.92
CA LYS A 722 10.07 32.87 43.59
C LYS A 722 10.62 32.63 42.17
N MET A 723 11.12 31.43 41.92
CA MET A 723 11.41 30.93 40.57
C MET A 723 11.06 29.45 40.43
N TRP A 724 10.83 29.01 39.21
CA TRP A 724 10.63 27.60 38.86
C TRP A 724 11.04 27.35 37.40
N GLY A 725 11.18 26.07 37.04
CA GLY A 725 11.68 25.64 35.75
C GLY A 725 13.15 25.24 35.77
N THR A 726 13.48 24.23 34.98
CA THR A 726 14.85 23.76 34.73
C THR A 726 15.02 23.44 33.24
N ASN A 727 16.25 23.41 32.74
CA ASN A 727 16.52 23.03 31.37
C ASN A 727 16.04 21.58 31.08
N GLY A 728 15.31 21.40 29.98
CA GLY A 728 14.98 20.09 29.44
C GLY A 728 14.22 20.15 28.12
N ASP A 729 14.64 19.30 27.18
CA ASP A 729 14.02 19.10 25.87
C ASP A 729 13.04 17.91 25.93
N THR A 730 11.75 18.17 25.69
CA THR A 730 10.70 17.15 25.66
C THR A 730 10.48 16.56 24.26
N ARG A 731 11.31 16.94 23.28
CA ARG A 731 11.20 16.59 21.85
C ARG A 731 9.83 16.92 21.25
N GLY A 732 9.20 17.98 21.74
CA GLY A 732 7.88 18.41 21.26
C GLY A 732 6.70 17.58 21.80
N ILE A 733 6.87 16.84 22.89
CA ILE A 733 5.78 16.09 23.54
C ILE A 733 5.18 16.93 24.66
N ALA A 734 3.89 17.27 24.55
CA ALA A 734 3.24 18.24 25.42
C ALA A 734 2.77 17.72 26.79
N ASN A 735 2.86 16.41 27.08
CA ASN A 735 2.35 15.84 28.34
C ASN A 735 3.45 15.25 29.24
N ILE A 736 4.68 15.75 29.12
CA ILE A 736 5.82 15.27 29.90
C ILE A 736 6.43 16.44 30.66
N ASP A 737 6.62 16.26 31.97
CA ASP A 737 7.44 17.11 32.87
C ASP A 737 7.26 18.64 32.65
N PRO A 738 6.23 19.26 33.28
CA PRO A 738 5.95 20.69 33.12
C PRO A 738 7.07 21.60 33.63
N ASP A 739 7.97 21.09 34.48
CA ASP A 739 9.09 21.86 35.04
C ASP A 739 10.32 21.89 34.12
N LYS A 740 10.26 21.25 32.95
CA LYS A 740 11.31 21.26 31.93
C LYS A 740 11.02 22.28 30.84
N PHE A 741 11.79 23.35 30.81
CA PHE A 741 11.68 24.39 29.79
C PHE A 741 12.83 24.31 28.81
N TYR A 742 12.53 24.59 27.54
CA TYR A 742 13.52 24.77 26.50
C TYR A 742 13.22 26.08 25.77
N GLY A 743 13.80 27.18 26.24
CA GLY A 743 13.57 28.51 25.68
C GLY A 743 12.13 29.03 25.86
N PRO A 744 11.65 29.26 27.11
CA PRO A 744 10.38 29.93 27.34
C PRO A 744 10.47 31.38 26.89
N ARG A 745 9.56 31.84 26.03
CA ARG A 745 9.67 33.17 25.36
C ARG A 745 8.62 34.18 25.76
N ALA A 746 7.34 33.83 25.70
CA ALA A 746 6.24 34.74 26.02
C ALA A 746 5.43 34.22 27.19
N ILE A 747 4.84 35.14 27.95
CA ILE A 747 4.00 34.86 29.11
C ILE A 747 2.81 35.82 29.11
N ALA A 748 1.63 35.30 29.37
CA ALA A 748 0.39 36.07 29.51
C ALA A 748 -0.39 35.60 30.74
N LEU A 749 -1.29 36.44 31.24
CA LEU A 749 -2.17 36.14 32.37
C LEU A 749 -3.60 35.96 31.88
N ASP A 750 -4.31 34.96 32.40
CA ASP A 750 -5.76 34.84 32.23
C ASP A 750 -6.54 35.66 33.29
N ALA A 751 -7.87 35.70 33.16
CA ALA A 751 -8.73 36.47 34.06
C ALA A 751 -8.64 36.02 35.53
N GLN A 752 -8.25 34.76 35.78
CA GLN A 752 -8.03 34.16 37.10
C GLN A 752 -6.58 34.31 37.60
N ASN A 753 -5.75 35.07 36.88
CA ASN A 753 -4.35 35.31 37.21
C ASN A 753 -3.44 34.07 37.08
N ASN A 754 -3.83 33.11 36.23
CA ASN A 754 -2.96 32.00 35.85
C ASN A 754 -2.04 32.42 34.71
N LEU A 755 -0.82 31.89 34.73
CA LEU A 755 0.23 32.17 33.75
C LEU A 755 0.10 31.20 32.58
N LEU A 756 0.07 31.69 31.35
CA LEU A 756 0.25 30.90 30.14
C LEU A 756 1.59 31.25 29.51
N ILE A 757 2.45 30.26 29.32
CA ILE A 757 3.84 30.42 28.89
C ILE A 757 4.07 29.64 27.59
N THR A 758 4.64 30.28 26.57
CA THR A 758 5.10 29.58 25.38
C THR A 758 6.49 29.00 25.62
N ASP A 759 6.58 27.67 25.72
CA ASP A 759 7.82 26.92 25.81
C ASP A 759 8.29 26.59 24.38
N THR A 760 8.91 27.59 23.75
CA THR A 760 9.09 27.63 22.29
C THR A 760 9.95 26.49 21.75
N GLY A 761 11.00 26.10 22.45
CA GLY A 761 11.85 25.00 22.05
C GLY A 761 11.13 23.65 22.13
N ASN A 762 10.27 23.47 23.15
CA ASN A 762 9.44 22.28 23.32
C ASN A 762 8.09 22.34 22.59
N LYS A 763 7.84 23.40 21.80
CA LYS A 763 6.68 23.51 20.89
C LYS A 763 5.34 23.36 21.62
N ARG A 764 5.23 23.92 22.83
CA ARG A 764 4.05 23.80 23.69
C ARG A 764 3.72 25.09 24.43
N VAL A 765 2.51 25.16 24.94
CA VAL A 765 2.05 26.19 25.88
C VAL A 765 1.79 25.54 27.24
N LEU A 766 2.33 26.12 28.29
CA LEU A 766 2.17 25.64 29.66
C LEU A 766 1.33 26.63 30.47
N LYS A 767 0.34 26.12 31.19
CA LYS A 767 -0.50 26.90 32.11
C LYS A 767 -0.12 26.60 33.55
N PHE A 768 0.16 27.65 34.34
CA PHE A 768 0.51 27.57 35.76
C PHE A 768 -0.37 28.49 36.60
N THR A 769 -0.52 28.19 37.89
CA THR A 769 -1.04 29.17 38.86
C THR A 769 -0.07 30.33 39.05
N ALA A 770 -0.52 31.41 39.70
CA ALA A 770 0.30 32.56 40.10
C ALA A 770 1.52 32.20 40.98
N ASP A 771 1.55 31.00 41.57
CA ASP A 771 2.62 30.50 42.41
C ASP A 771 3.49 29.42 41.74
N GLY A 772 3.29 29.20 40.44
CA GLY A 772 4.10 28.27 39.65
C GLY A 772 3.70 26.79 39.81
N VAL A 773 2.45 26.51 40.18
CA VAL A 773 1.91 25.13 40.17
C VAL A 773 1.34 24.83 38.79
N PRO A 774 1.77 23.75 38.10
CA PRO A 774 1.28 23.44 36.76
C PRO A 774 -0.21 23.05 36.79
N LEU A 775 -0.98 23.60 35.84
CA LEU A 775 -2.41 23.38 35.69
C LEU A 775 -2.76 22.60 34.42
N ALA A 776 -2.16 22.97 33.30
CA ALA A 776 -2.43 22.36 32.00
C ALA A 776 -1.26 22.54 31.03
N GLN A 777 -1.24 21.74 29.98
CA GLN A 777 -0.32 21.86 28.87
C GLN A 777 -1.10 21.71 27.56
N TYR A 778 -0.69 22.44 26.53
CA TYR A 778 -1.32 22.44 25.21
C TYR A 778 -0.23 22.38 24.14
N GLY A 779 -0.51 21.76 23.00
CA GLY A 779 0.42 21.76 21.87
C GLY A 779 1.15 20.45 21.65
N GLY A 780 2.35 20.60 21.10
CA GLY A 780 3.22 19.55 20.60
C GLY A 780 3.81 19.97 19.25
N PHE A 781 4.88 19.32 18.82
CA PHE A 781 5.48 19.62 17.51
C PHE A 781 4.52 19.20 16.37
N GLY A 782 4.18 20.15 15.50
CA GLY A 782 3.39 19.86 14.29
C GLY A 782 2.79 21.10 13.63
N SER A 783 2.18 20.90 12.45
CA SER A 783 1.52 21.95 11.67
C SER A 783 -0.02 21.87 11.70
N GLU A 784 -0.59 20.83 12.30
CA GLU A 784 -2.04 20.67 12.47
C GLU A 784 -2.63 21.66 13.49
N ILE A 785 -3.97 21.77 13.54
CA ILE A 785 -4.65 22.62 14.52
C ILE A 785 -4.36 22.11 15.94
N GLY A 786 -3.93 23.01 16.82
CA GLY A 786 -3.56 22.67 18.19
C GLY A 786 -2.14 22.13 18.36
N LEU A 787 -1.34 22.05 17.29
CA LEU A 787 0.11 21.80 17.33
C LEU A 787 0.90 23.05 16.88
N PHE A 788 2.16 23.15 17.28
CA PHE A 788 2.98 24.34 17.07
C PHE A 788 4.33 24.05 16.40
N GLN A 789 4.79 25.01 15.58
CA GLN A 789 6.17 25.16 15.12
C GLN A 789 6.66 26.58 15.43
N GLU A 790 7.47 26.68 16.48
CA GLU A 790 8.03 27.95 16.98
C GLU A 790 6.95 28.91 17.53
N PRO A 791 6.22 28.53 18.59
CA PRO A 791 5.27 29.43 19.25
C PRO A 791 6.05 30.50 20.02
N VAL A 792 6.00 31.77 19.59
CA VAL A 792 6.83 32.85 20.14
C VAL A 792 6.07 33.92 20.92
N GLY A 793 4.77 34.05 20.67
CA GLY A 793 3.92 35.07 21.27
C GLY A 793 2.64 34.45 21.82
N ILE A 794 2.11 35.03 22.89
CA ILE A 794 0.85 34.61 23.50
C ILE A 794 0.08 35.81 24.04
N ALA A 795 -1.23 35.83 23.82
CA ALA A 795 -2.13 36.85 24.35
C ALA A 795 -3.45 36.20 24.80
N VAL A 796 -4.15 36.81 25.75
CA VAL A 796 -5.46 36.35 26.23
C VAL A 796 -6.43 37.51 26.13
N ASP A 797 -7.62 37.28 25.54
CA ASP A 797 -8.67 38.30 25.50
C ASP A 797 -9.57 38.29 26.75
N ALA A 798 -10.52 39.22 26.81
CA ALA A 798 -11.43 39.37 27.94
C ALA A 798 -12.42 38.20 28.10
N GLN A 799 -12.66 37.44 27.03
CA GLN A 799 -13.50 36.25 27.01
C GLN A 799 -12.74 35.00 27.46
N GLY A 800 -11.41 35.09 27.58
CA GLY A 800 -10.53 33.99 27.98
C GLY A 800 -10.00 33.17 26.81
N ASN A 801 -10.16 33.63 25.56
CA ASN A 801 -9.52 32.98 24.42
C ASN A 801 -8.03 33.28 24.43
N VAL A 802 -7.24 32.27 24.08
CA VAL A 802 -5.78 32.34 24.05
C VAL A 802 -5.33 32.35 22.60
N TYR A 803 -4.55 33.36 22.21
CA TYR A 803 -4.00 33.52 20.88
C TYR A 803 -2.50 33.22 20.92
N VAL A 804 -2.02 32.33 20.06
CA VAL A 804 -0.60 31.93 20.00
C VAL A 804 -0.02 32.28 18.63
N ALA A 805 1.09 33.01 18.62
CA ALA A 805 1.84 33.32 17.40
C ALA A 805 2.77 32.15 17.04
N ASP A 806 2.33 31.35 16.07
CA ASP A 806 2.94 30.10 15.64
C ASP A 806 3.81 30.35 14.39
N THR A 807 5.03 30.83 14.64
CA THR A 807 5.84 31.58 13.66
C THR A 807 6.17 30.79 12.41
N TRP A 808 6.60 29.53 12.56
CA TRP A 808 7.03 28.73 11.40
C TRP A 808 5.86 28.08 10.67
N ASN A 809 4.70 27.96 11.33
CA ASN A 809 3.43 27.65 10.67
C ASN A 809 2.75 28.89 10.05
N GLN A 810 3.35 30.09 10.19
CA GLN A 810 2.88 31.35 9.59
C GLN A 810 1.43 31.71 9.95
N ARG A 811 1.03 31.48 11.20
CA ARG A 811 -0.35 31.72 11.66
C ARG A 811 -0.42 32.24 13.10
N ILE A 812 -1.58 32.81 13.43
CA ILE A 812 -2.05 32.96 14.81
C ILE A 812 -3.09 31.86 15.03
N GLN A 813 -2.99 31.16 16.16
CA GLN A 813 -3.90 30.08 16.53
C GLN A 813 -4.72 30.44 17.76
#